data_AF-A0AAD8ALX5-F1
#
_entry.id   AF-A0AAD8ALX5-F1
#
_cell.length_a   1.000
_cell.length_b   1.000
_cell.length_c   1.000
_cell.angle_alpha   90.00
_cell.angle_beta   90.00
_cell.angle_gamma   90.00
#
_symmetry.space_group_name_H-M   'P 1'
#
loop_
_entity.id
_entity.type
_entity.pdbx_description
1 polymer ?
#
loop_
_entity_poly.entity_id
_entity_poly.type
_entity_poly.pdbx_seq_one_letter_code
_entity_poly.pdbx_strand_id
1 'polypeptide(L)'
;MNMSLDKQYSSMLIKIPSKSSADPSSPARLIEHITTVLIRNRNISEISSLMSLIEICGKLFILHEGLSMLEASRTHLIPSVVNLYKQLSCENENSIDTTFIGFERSSHDLQSVYRSLERFLSSVASTPCGLHALCQQDGIIQDLLTTMLQASHVPWENPQFRHMVSLMTSLPQCLTGLSENSHRIFSQSLNNLQFIFEDPIALMTGSDRKQKQEIQYFINIIFTFVPNLTSVVALLNEPEGSNDGTLVDNDSIPSSLLELLTCDNTVDSWHYISLLTLRALTANLDVCLQLSTKFQFQEKLLKLQADNVTSDNNSYEDDSKTQINTANKPIIIDENSMLRHQILLTTYAIGGPTERIIPPTITQSEQLDDGEINLFSCFPPPQFRSARSTARSIKNNRLKGATDLQKFLQDTKQGLHDANWLSYARKAYKSSRSDDVKACVLLDLLDQVAKLKLTSTSFLNEDNMDGGSNTLFPEDYLAIKLAIRYGVSCHLLQENLQSEDNLAQLLIFSQGIFKKKNNIAFNGFDWFIATLFLLCGGNVERCHSCIENALSLPVIPFIWRTLASAHDRSSQQTFMFGHLLELLVKIELPLAFSALQLAGASWWLICKQWMAQCFWNVLDWSQICHWLVIGILNQPDYMLYFCVSLLRHMQPQILQAVTDGNTWEQIM
;
A
#
# COMPACT_ATOMS: atom_id res chain seq x y z
N MET A 1 -37.22 -1.64 17.50
CA MET A 1 -37.04 -2.90 16.74
C MET A 1 -35.73 -3.51 17.20
N ASN A 2 -35.80 -4.47 18.13
CA ASN A 2 -34.63 -5.12 18.72
C ASN A 2 -34.06 -6.13 17.71
N MET A 3 -32.97 -5.76 17.03
CA MET A 3 -32.11 -6.75 16.38
C MET A 3 -31.33 -7.51 17.47
N SER A 4 -31.35 -8.84 17.42
CA SER A 4 -30.61 -9.68 18.37
C SER A 4 -29.10 -9.41 18.30
N LEU A 5 -28.41 -9.58 19.44
CA LEU A 5 -26.95 -9.50 19.57
C LEU A 5 -26.22 -10.34 18.50
N ASP A 6 -26.78 -11.51 18.15
CA ASP A 6 -26.27 -12.34 17.06
C ASP A 6 -26.27 -11.62 15.72
N LYS A 7 -27.25 -10.78 15.37
CA LYS A 7 -27.18 -10.03 14.09
C LYS A 7 -26.21 -8.84 14.14
N GLN A 8 -25.84 -8.36 15.33
CA GLN A 8 -24.91 -7.24 15.49
C GLN A 8 -23.43 -7.69 15.59
N TYR A 9 -23.18 -8.92 16.05
CA TYR A 9 -21.83 -9.48 16.22
C TYR A 9 -21.59 -10.83 15.55
N SER A 10 -22.59 -11.47 14.94
CA SER A 10 -22.33 -12.64 14.11
C SER A 10 -21.52 -12.20 12.91
N SER A 11 -20.31 -12.75 12.85
CA SER A 11 -19.43 -12.88 11.70
C SER A 11 -20.08 -13.60 10.50
N MET A 12 -21.41 -13.64 10.38
CA MET A 12 -22.08 -14.26 9.24
C MET A 12 -22.06 -13.32 8.04
N LEU A 13 -20.88 -13.25 7.43
CA LEU A 13 -20.62 -12.79 6.08
C LEU A 13 -21.05 -11.32 5.86
N ILE A 14 -20.39 -10.65 4.93
CA ILE A 14 -21.14 -9.63 4.20
C ILE A 14 -22.23 -10.43 3.47
N LYS A 15 -23.42 -10.56 4.07
CA LYS A 15 -24.55 -11.20 3.40
C LYS A 15 -25.02 -10.25 2.32
N ILE A 16 -24.50 -10.44 1.12
CA ILE A 16 -25.22 -10.12 -0.09
C ILE A 16 -26.55 -10.88 0.01
N PRO A 17 -27.69 -10.27 -0.40
CA PRO A 17 -28.97 -10.94 -0.34
C PRO A 17 -28.91 -12.27 -1.11
N SER A 18 -28.78 -13.37 -0.36
CA SER A 18 -28.80 -14.73 -0.88
C SER A 18 -30.22 -15.06 -1.30
N LYS A 19 -30.63 -14.63 -2.50
CA LYS A 19 -31.75 -15.26 -3.18
C LYS A 19 -31.27 -16.60 -3.72
N SER A 20 -32.03 -17.62 -3.34
CA SER A 20 -31.83 -19.06 -3.54
C SER A 20 -31.31 -19.47 -4.91
N SER A 21 -30.61 -20.60 -4.89
CA SER A 21 -30.25 -21.44 -6.03
C SER A 21 -31.38 -21.57 -7.05
N ALA A 22 -31.02 -21.37 -8.32
CA ALA A 22 -31.85 -21.56 -9.51
C ALA A 22 -33.07 -20.63 -9.63
N ASP A 23 -32.83 -19.33 -9.79
CA ASP A 23 -33.82 -18.42 -10.38
C ASP A 23 -33.35 -18.03 -11.80
N PRO A 24 -34.01 -18.51 -12.88
CA PRO A 24 -33.67 -18.21 -14.28
C PRO A 24 -34.04 -16.77 -14.70
N SER A 25 -34.30 -15.88 -13.74
CA SER A 25 -34.78 -14.51 -13.93
C SER A 25 -33.67 -13.47 -14.13
N SER A 26 -32.39 -13.84 -13.99
CA SER A 26 -31.25 -12.92 -14.21
C SER A 26 -30.65 -13.13 -15.62
N PRO A 27 -30.76 -12.14 -16.53
CA PRO A 27 -30.14 -12.21 -17.86
C PRO A 27 -28.63 -12.46 -17.80
N ALA A 28 -27.95 -11.94 -16.78
CA ALA A 28 -26.51 -12.09 -16.60
C ALA A 28 -26.11 -13.56 -16.34
N ARG A 29 -26.88 -14.30 -15.53
CA ARG A 29 -26.65 -15.75 -15.29
C ARG A 29 -26.88 -16.60 -16.52
N LEU A 30 -27.88 -16.24 -17.34
CA LEU A 30 -28.16 -16.93 -18.59
C LEU A 30 -27.03 -16.73 -19.61
N ILE A 31 -26.52 -15.49 -19.73
CA ILE A 31 -25.35 -15.16 -20.56
C ILE A 31 -24.12 -15.95 -20.09
N GLU A 32 -23.84 -15.98 -18.78
CA GLU A 32 -22.73 -16.76 -18.22
C GLU A 32 -22.84 -18.26 -18.55
N HIS A 33 -24.03 -18.83 -18.35
CA HIS A 33 -24.28 -20.25 -18.60
C HIS A 33 -24.10 -20.62 -20.07
N ILE A 34 -24.71 -19.85 -20.99
CA ILE A 34 -24.57 -20.06 -22.44
C ILE A 34 -23.10 -19.96 -22.85
N THR A 35 -22.40 -18.93 -22.38
CA THR A 35 -20.97 -18.73 -22.69
C THR A 35 -20.14 -19.92 -22.19
N THR A 36 -20.40 -20.41 -20.98
CA THR A 36 -19.71 -21.57 -20.40
C THR A 36 -19.95 -22.84 -21.23
N VAL A 37 -21.20 -23.08 -21.65
CA VAL A 37 -21.55 -24.25 -22.47
C VAL A 37 -20.89 -24.18 -23.84
N LEU A 38 -20.87 -23.01 -24.49
CA LEU A 38 -20.21 -22.83 -25.78
C LEU A 38 -18.70 -23.05 -25.70
N ILE A 39 -18.04 -22.54 -24.66
CA ILE A 39 -16.60 -22.76 -24.41
C ILE A 39 -16.32 -24.26 -24.20
N ARG A 40 -17.12 -24.95 -23.39
CA ARG A 40 -16.95 -26.39 -23.12
C ARG A 40 -17.20 -27.28 -24.33
N ASN A 41 -18.24 -26.96 -25.11
CA ASN A 41 -18.64 -27.74 -26.28
C ASN A 41 -17.79 -27.44 -27.52
N ARG A 42 -16.85 -26.48 -27.45
CA ARG A 42 -15.96 -26.10 -28.56
C ARG A 42 -16.73 -25.76 -29.85
N ASN A 43 -17.93 -25.20 -29.73
CA ASN A 43 -18.76 -24.86 -30.88
C ASN A 43 -18.26 -23.54 -31.51
N ILE A 44 -17.30 -23.67 -32.42
CA ILE A 44 -16.61 -22.57 -33.13
C ILE A 44 -17.42 -22.11 -34.36
N SER A 45 -18.60 -22.70 -34.62
CA SER A 45 -19.44 -22.32 -35.76
C SER A 45 -19.83 -20.84 -35.74
N GLU A 46 -19.91 -20.22 -34.55
CA GLU A 46 -20.23 -18.80 -34.34
C GLU A 46 -19.16 -18.07 -33.50
N ILE A 47 -17.92 -18.01 -33.98
CA ILE A 47 -16.81 -17.32 -33.29
C ILE A 47 -17.18 -15.90 -32.89
N SER A 48 -17.84 -15.14 -33.77
CA SER A 48 -18.27 -13.76 -33.49
C SER A 48 -19.26 -13.68 -32.32
N SER A 49 -20.20 -14.63 -32.23
CA SER A 49 -21.16 -14.72 -31.12
C SER A 49 -20.44 -15.09 -29.82
N LEU A 50 -19.53 -16.07 -29.86
CA LEU A 50 -18.75 -16.46 -28.69
C LEU A 50 -17.88 -15.30 -28.16
N MET A 51 -17.21 -14.59 -29.07
CA MET A 51 -16.36 -13.45 -28.75
C MET A 51 -17.13 -12.31 -28.09
N SER A 52 -18.28 -11.95 -28.65
CA SER A 52 -19.15 -10.93 -28.06
C SER A 52 -19.71 -11.36 -26.70
N LEU A 53 -20.07 -12.64 -26.53
CA LEU A 53 -20.50 -13.18 -25.24
C LEU A 53 -19.39 -13.16 -24.19
N ILE A 54 -18.15 -13.50 -24.55
CA ILE A 54 -16.98 -13.40 -23.67
C ILE A 54 -16.74 -11.95 -23.25
N GLU A 55 -16.81 -11.00 -24.20
CA GLU A 55 -16.65 -9.57 -23.92
C GLU A 55 -17.75 -9.05 -22.97
N ILE A 56 -19.00 -9.44 -23.20
CA ILE A 56 -20.13 -9.10 -22.32
C ILE A 56 -19.90 -9.69 -20.92
N CYS A 57 -19.48 -10.95 -20.82
CA CYS A 57 -19.15 -11.55 -19.53
C CYS A 57 -18.05 -10.77 -18.82
N GLY A 58 -16.98 -10.37 -19.51
CA GLY A 58 -15.89 -9.55 -18.94
C GLY A 58 -16.41 -8.22 -18.37
N LYS A 59 -17.27 -7.52 -19.11
CA LYS A 59 -17.92 -6.28 -18.65
C LYS A 59 -18.84 -6.51 -17.44
N LEU A 60 -19.57 -7.62 -17.41
CA LEU A 60 -20.42 -8.01 -16.29
C LEU A 60 -19.60 -8.27 -15.00
N PHE A 61 -18.41 -8.86 -15.12
CA PHE A 61 -17.51 -9.09 -13.98
C PHE A 61 -17.04 -7.80 -13.29
N ILE A 62 -16.99 -6.68 -14.02
CA ILE A 62 -16.62 -5.37 -13.47
C ILE A 62 -17.80 -4.69 -12.74
N LEU A 63 -19.03 -5.12 -12.99
CA LEU A 63 -20.23 -4.51 -12.40
C LEU A 63 -20.59 -5.17 -11.07
N HIS A 64 -21.21 -4.40 -10.17
CA HIS A 64 -21.66 -4.85 -8.85
C HIS A 64 -22.58 -6.09 -8.91
N GLU A 65 -23.45 -6.15 -9.91
CA GLU A 65 -24.34 -7.30 -10.15
C GLU A 65 -23.56 -8.58 -10.44
N GLY A 66 -22.34 -8.48 -10.99
CA GLY A 66 -21.40 -9.58 -11.21
C GLY A 66 -20.94 -10.26 -9.92
N LEU A 67 -20.98 -9.59 -8.77
CA LEU A 67 -20.65 -10.20 -7.47
C LEU A 67 -21.78 -11.09 -6.94
N SER A 68 -23.03 -10.73 -7.25
CA SER A 68 -24.19 -11.61 -7.05
C SER A 68 -24.21 -12.81 -8.02
N MET A 69 -23.46 -12.72 -9.13
CA MET A 69 -23.14 -13.88 -9.96
C MET A 69 -22.08 -14.75 -9.27
N LEU A 70 -20.99 -14.16 -8.79
CA LEU A 70 -19.88 -14.86 -8.10
C LEU A 70 -20.32 -15.70 -6.88
N GLU A 71 -21.26 -15.22 -6.05
CA GLU A 71 -21.77 -16.02 -4.92
C GLU A 71 -22.76 -17.12 -5.35
N ALA A 72 -23.45 -16.95 -6.47
CA ALA A 72 -24.56 -17.81 -6.86
C ALA A 72 -24.17 -18.93 -7.82
N SER A 73 -23.18 -18.71 -8.68
CA SER A 73 -22.55 -19.74 -9.48
C SER A 73 -21.26 -20.13 -8.78
N ARG A 74 -21.13 -21.40 -8.38
CA ARG A 74 -19.81 -22.04 -8.29
C ARG A 74 -19.21 -21.98 -9.71
N THR A 75 -18.71 -20.79 -10.11
CA THR A 75 -18.64 -20.32 -11.51
C THR A 75 -17.81 -21.30 -12.33
N HIS A 76 -18.48 -22.05 -13.19
CA HIS A 76 -17.80 -22.93 -14.14
C HIS A 76 -17.14 -22.14 -15.28
N LEU A 77 -17.50 -20.86 -15.46
CA LEU A 77 -16.98 -20.01 -16.52
C LEU A 77 -15.48 -19.76 -16.37
N ILE A 78 -15.01 -19.31 -15.20
CA ILE A 78 -13.58 -19.00 -14.98
C ILE A 78 -12.71 -20.24 -15.25
N PRO A 79 -12.96 -21.42 -14.65
CA PRO A 79 -12.19 -22.63 -14.96
C PRO A 79 -12.27 -23.02 -16.45
N SER A 80 -13.42 -22.84 -17.10
CA SER A 80 -13.57 -23.19 -18.53
C SER A 80 -12.77 -22.25 -19.43
N VAL A 81 -12.77 -20.94 -19.13
CA VAL A 81 -11.96 -19.93 -19.82
C VAL A 81 -10.46 -20.19 -19.61
N VAL A 82 -10.04 -20.45 -18.36
CA VAL A 82 -8.65 -20.73 -18.03
C VAL A 82 -8.14 -21.98 -18.75
N ASN A 83 -8.95 -23.05 -18.78
CA ASN A 83 -8.60 -24.26 -19.51
C ASN A 83 -8.42 -24.02 -21.01
N LEU A 84 -9.33 -23.25 -21.64
CA LEU A 84 -9.22 -22.92 -23.06
C LEU A 84 -8.01 -22.01 -23.32
N TYR A 85 -7.76 -21.03 -22.47
CA TYR A 85 -6.60 -20.14 -22.56
C TYR A 85 -5.28 -20.92 -22.50
N LYS A 86 -5.12 -21.81 -21.52
CA LYS A 86 -3.92 -22.64 -21.39
C LYS A 86 -3.69 -23.57 -22.59
N GLN A 87 -4.76 -24.15 -23.12
CA GLN A 87 -4.70 -24.98 -24.33
C GLN A 87 -4.16 -24.17 -25.52
N LEU A 88 -4.73 -22.99 -25.78
CA LEU A 88 -4.28 -22.12 -26.87
C LEU A 88 -2.89 -21.54 -26.65
N SER A 89 -2.49 -21.29 -25.40
CA SER A 89 -1.13 -20.82 -25.07
C SER A 89 -0.08 -21.89 -25.40
N CYS A 90 -0.35 -23.16 -25.07
CA CYS A 90 0.55 -24.27 -25.40
C CYS A 90 0.69 -24.50 -26.92
N GLU A 91 -0.35 -24.22 -27.70
CA GLU A 91 -0.33 -24.33 -29.16
C GLU A 91 0.50 -23.20 -29.82
N ASN A 92 0.52 -22.01 -29.23
CA ASN A 92 1.33 -20.89 -29.71
C ASN A 92 2.84 -21.11 -29.50
N GLU A 93 3.24 -21.84 -28.45
CA GLU A 93 4.65 -22.20 -28.20
C GLU A 93 5.13 -23.38 -29.07
N ASN A 94 4.27 -24.37 -29.33
CA ASN A 94 4.59 -25.60 -30.08
C ASN A 94 4.31 -25.50 -31.59
N SER A 95 4.66 -24.39 -32.23
CA SER A 95 4.48 -24.19 -33.68
C SER A 95 5.40 -25.04 -34.58
N ILE A 96 5.58 -26.32 -34.24
CA ILE A 96 6.07 -27.39 -35.12
C ILE A 96 5.17 -28.61 -34.87
N ASP A 97 4.48 -29.04 -35.91
CA ASP A 97 3.61 -30.22 -36.01
C ASP A 97 2.14 -30.05 -35.57
N THR A 98 1.39 -29.58 -36.57
CA THR A 98 -0.05 -29.77 -36.79
C THR A 98 -0.55 -31.19 -36.48
N THR A 99 -1.83 -31.26 -36.11
CA THR A 99 -2.73 -32.43 -36.00
C THR A 99 -2.91 -33.08 -34.63
N PHE A 100 -3.27 -32.30 -33.62
CA PHE A 100 -4.20 -32.79 -32.60
C PHE A 100 -5.15 -31.65 -32.20
N ILE A 101 -6.45 -31.96 -32.11
CA ILE A 101 -7.60 -31.11 -31.76
C ILE A 101 -8.35 -30.57 -33.00
N GLY A 102 -9.65 -30.91 -33.08
CA GLY A 102 -10.56 -30.65 -34.20
C GLY A 102 -10.95 -29.20 -34.45
N PHE A 103 -9.96 -28.31 -34.61
CA PHE A 103 -10.10 -26.97 -35.14
C PHE A 103 -9.72 -26.95 -36.64
N GLU A 104 -10.65 -27.32 -37.53
CA GLU A 104 -10.46 -27.12 -38.98
C GLU A 104 -10.80 -25.66 -39.37
N ARG A 105 -10.09 -24.64 -38.85
CA ARG A 105 -10.25 -23.22 -39.26
C ARG A 105 -8.95 -22.41 -39.16
N SER A 106 -8.94 -21.23 -39.80
CA SER A 106 -7.75 -20.40 -40.05
C SER A 106 -7.01 -19.99 -38.77
N SER A 107 -5.68 -19.88 -38.83
CA SER A 107 -4.82 -19.45 -37.70
C SER A 107 -5.21 -18.08 -37.13
N HIS A 108 -5.80 -17.21 -37.95
CA HIS A 108 -6.28 -15.89 -37.54
C HIS A 108 -7.46 -15.97 -36.56
N ASP A 109 -8.36 -16.93 -36.73
CA ASP A 109 -9.54 -17.10 -35.87
C ASP A 109 -9.14 -17.53 -34.46
N LEU A 110 -8.19 -18.46 -34.35
CA LEU A 110 -7.64 -18.92 -33.07
C LEU A 110 -6.96 -17.78 -32.30
N GLN A 111 -6.17 -16.96 -32.99
CA GLN A 111 -5.50 -15.81 -32.37
C GLN A 111 -6.49 -14.72 -31.92
N SER A 112 -7.61 -14.56 -32.63
CA SER A 112 -8.67 -13.65 -32.21
C SER A 112 -9.36 -14.12 -30.92
N VAL A 113 -9.64 -15.43 -30.81
CA VAL A 113 -10.21 -16.05 -29.60
C VAL A 113 -9.24 -15.91 -28.43
N TYR A 114 -7.96 -16.23 -28.64
CA TYR A 114 -6.92 -16.07 -27.62
C TYR A 114 -6.89 -14.64 -27.03
N ARG A 115 -6.85 -13.61 -27.89
CA ARG A 115 -6.88 -12.20 -27.46
C ARG A 115 -8.17 -11.82 -26.73
N SER A 116 -9.29 -12.48 -27.00
CA SER A 116 -10.55 -12.24 -26.27
C SER A 116 -10.52 -12.82 -24.87
N LEU A 117 -9.98 -14.05 -24.75
CA LEU A 117 -9.80 -14.71 -23.46
C LEU A 117 -8.81 -13.91 -22.61
N GLU A 118 -7.71 -13.43 -23.20
CA GLU A 118 -6.76 -12.54 -22.52
C GLU A 118 -7.45 -11.28 -21.99
N ARG A 119 -8.20 -10.55 -22.84
CA ARG A 119 -8.97 -9.36 -22.39
C ARG A 119 -9.98 -9.68 -21.30
N PHE A 120 -10.67 -10.81 -21.39
CA PHE A 120 -11.59 -11.26 -20.36
C PHE A 120 -10.86 -11.51 -19.03
N LEU A 121 -9.74 -12.25 -19.06
CA LEU A 121 -8.94 -12.55 -17.87
C LEU A 121 -8.36 -11.27 -17.25
N SER A 122 -7.86 -10.34 -18.06
CA SER A 122 -7.41 -9.02 -17.62
C SER A 122 -8.54 -8.21 -16.98
N SER A 123 -9.73 -8.22 -17.58
CA SER A 123 -10.93 -7.59 -17.02
C SER A 123 -11.30 -8.18 -15.66
N VAL A 124 -11.24 -9.50 -15.49
CA VAL A 124 -11.50 -10.17 -14.22
C VAL A 124 -10.42 -9.83 -13.18
N ALA A 125 -9.14 -9.84 -13.57
CA ALA A 125 -8.01 -9.52 -12.71
C ALA A 125 -8.01 -8.05 -12.22
N SER A 126 -8.68 -7.15 -12.95
CA SER A 126 -8.81 -5.72 -12.58
C SER A 126 -9.71 -5.44 -11.36
N THR A 127 -10.34 -6.47 -10.79
CA THR A 127 -11.18 -6.34 -9.58
C THR A 127 -10.67 -7.23 -8.45
N PRO A 128 -10.77 -6.82 -7.17
CA PRO A 128 -10.27 -7.64 -6.06
C PRO A 128 -10.89 -9.04 -5.99
N CYS A 129 -12.22 -9.18 -6.12
CA CYS A 129 -12.88 -10.48 -6.11
C CYS A 129 -12.59 -11.33 -7.36
N GLY A 130 -12.48 -10.72 -8.54
CA GLY A 130 -12.10 -11.45 -9.75
C GLY A 130 -10.67 -11.98 -9.68
N LEU A 131 -9.76 -11.18 -9.14
CA LEU A 131 -8.39 -11.61 -8.85
C LEU A 131 -8.36 -12.78 -7.85
N HIS A 132 -9.17 -12.73 -6.79
CA HIS A 132 -9.31 -13.85 -5.85
C HIS A 132 -9.79 -15.12 -6.55
N ALA A 133 -10.77 -15.02 -7.45
CA ALA A 133 -11.28 -16.17 -8.19
C ALA A 133 -10.24 -16.78 -9.13
N LEU A 134 -9.40 -15.96 -9.77
CA LEU A 134 -8.28 -16.42 -10.59
C LEU A 134 -7.17 -17.07 -9.73
N CYS A 135 -6.96 -16.59 -8.51
CA CYS A 135 -5.94 -17.12 -7.59
C CYS A 135 -6.24 -18.56 -7.14
N GLN A 136 -7.51 -18.98 -7.22
CA GLN A 136 -7.94 -20.36 -7.00
C GLN A 136 -7.65 -21.29 -8.18
N GLN A 137 -7.15 -20.77 -9.30
CA GLN A 137 -6.75 -21.56 -10.46
C GLN A 137 -5.22 -21.57 -10.56
N ASP A 138 -4.63 -22.76 -10.72
CA ASP A 138 -3.17 -22.92 -10.63
C ASP A 138 -2.44 -22.16 -11.73
N GLY A 139 -1.44 -21.35 -11.37
CA GLY A 139 -0.45 -20.73 -12.28
C GLY A 139 -0.96 -19.61 -13.21
N ILE A 140 -2.27 -19.48 -13.43
CA ILE A 140 -2.82 -18.59 -14.47
C ILE A 140 -2.43 -17.11 -14.30
N ILE A 141 -2.36 -16.63 -13.06
CA ILE A 141 -2.04 -15.22 -12.79
C ILE A 141 -0.58 -14.92 -13.14
N GLN A 142 0.33 -15.84 -12.81
CA GLN A 142 1.74 -15.73 -13.17
C GLN A 142 1.92 -15.82 -14.68
N ASP A 143 1.26 -16.78 -15.34
CA ASP A 143 1.30 -16.96 -16.79
C ASP A 143 0.80 -15.71 -17.53
N LEU A 144 -0.36 -15.18 -17.10
CA LEU A 144 -0.96 -13.98 -17.67
C LEU A 144 -0.04 -12.76 -17.49
N LEU A 145 0.49 -12.55 -16.29
CA LEU A 145 1.40 -11.42 -16.01
C LEU A 145 2.67 -11.52 -16.87
N THR A 146 3.28 -12.70 -16.92
CA THR A 146 4.51 -12.95 -17.68
C THR A 146 4.27 -12.71 -19.18
N THR A 147 3.17 -13.23 -19.72
CA THR A 147 2.79 -13.01 -21.13
C THR A 147 2.64 -11.52 -21.45
N MET A 148 1.98 -10.77 -20.58
CA MET A 148 1.77 -9.33 -20.77
C MET A 148 3.06 -8.52 -20.66
N LEU A 149 3.97 -8.90 -19.76
CA LEU A 149 5.26 -8.23 -19.57
C LEU A 149 6.29 -8.61 -20.65
N GLN A 150 6.16 -9.78 -21.28
CA GLN A 150 7.02 -10.22 -22.37
C GLN A 150 6.58 -9.69 -23.74
N ALA A 151 5.43 -9.03 -23.82
CA ALA A 151 4.98 -8.37 -25.05
C ALA A 151 6.02 -7.36 -25.54
N SER A 152 6.14 -7.22 -26.87
CA SER A 152 7.08 -6.26 -27.49
C SER A 152 6.83 -4.81 -27.08
N HIS A 153 5.59 -4.50 -26.70
CA HIS A 153 5.19 -3.19 -26.19
C HIS A 153 4.28 -3.40 -24.98
N VAL A 154 4.79 -3.07 -23.80
CA VAL A 154 4.00 -3.10 -22.56
C VAL A 154 3.20 -1.80 -22.46
N PRO A 155 1.86 -1.85 -22.39
CA PRO A 155 1.01 -0.65 -22.47
C PRO A 155 0.92 0.10 -21.13
N TRP A 156 2.07 0.51 -20.57
CA TRP A 156 2.14 1.27 -19.33
C TRP A 156 1.39 2.61 -19.39
N GLU A 157 1.16 3.16 -20.58
CA GLU A 157 0.35 4.35 -20.81
C GLU A 157 -1.12 4.15 -20.38
N ASN A 158 -1.63 2.92 -20.52
CA ASN A 158 -3.01 2.58 -20.20
C ASN A 158 -3.20 2.48 -18.67
N PRO A 159 -4.00 3.37 -18.05
CA PRO A 159 -4.21 3.35 -16.60
C PRO A 159 -4.88 2.06 -16.10
N GLN A 160 -5.75 1.43 -16.91
CA GLN A 160 -6.40 0.16 -16.55
C GLN A 160 -5.39 -0.98 -16.46
N PHE A 161 -4.36 -0.94 -17.33
CA PHE A 161 -3.26 -1.90 -17.28
C PHE A 161 -2.45 -1.73 -16.00
N ARG A 162 -2.06 -0.50 -15.65
CA ARG A 162 -1.36 -0.20 -14.38
C ARG A 162 -2.16 -0.66 -13.16
N HIS A 163 -3.46 -0.34 -13.11
CA HIS A 163 -4.35 -0.75 -12.01
C HIS A 163 -4.39 -2.27 -11.85
N MET A 164 -4.56 -3.01 -12.95
CA MET A 164 -4.57 -4.46 -12.94
C MET A 164 -3.22 -5.05 -12.49
N VAL A 165 -2.09 -4.55 -13.02
CA VAL A 165 -0.76 -5.01 -12.62
C VAL A 165 -0.51 -4.75 -11.13
N SER A 166 -0.92 -3.59 -10.61
CA SER A 166 -0.84 -3.27 -9.17
C SER A 166 -1.60 -4.31 -8.31
N LEU A 167 -2.80 -4.69 -8.74
CA LEU A 167 -3.60 -5.72 -8.07
C LEU A 167 -2.94 -7.11 -8.16
N MET A 168 -2.50 -7.54 -9.34
CA MET A 168 -1.88 -8.86 -9.55
C MET A 168 -0.59 -9.02 -8.75
N THR A 169 0.29 -8.01 -8.78
CA THR A 169 1.57 -8.02 -8.07
C THR A 169 1.42 -7.98 -6.55
N SER A 170 0.21 -7.75 -6.05
CA SER A 170 -0.08 -7.89 -4.62
C SER A 170 -0.13 -9.35 -4.13
N LEU A 171 -0.15 -10.32 -5.06
CA LEU A 171 -0.18 -11.75 -4.78
C LEU A 171 1.23 -12.37 -4.77
N PRO A 172 1.52 -13.28 -3.83
CA PRO A 172 2.79 -14.00 -3.81
C PRO A 172 3.10 -14.82 -5.09
N GLN A 173 2.06 -15.32 -5.78
CA GLN A 173 2.19 -16.11 -7.01
C GLN A 173 2.88 -15.35 -8.17
N CYS A 174 2.83 -14.03 -8.15
CA CYS A 174 3.39 -13.20 -9.22
C CYS A 174 4.86 -12.83 -9.00
N LEU A 175 5.42 -13.07 -7.81
CA LEU A 175 6.72 -12.51 -7.43
C LEU A 175 7.89 -13.09 -8.25
N THR A 176 7.84 -14.38 -8.57
CA THR A 176 8.84 -15.05 -9.41
C THR A 176 8.85 -14.49 -10.81
N GLY A 177 7.70 -14.49 -11.50
CA GLY A 177 7.57 -13.91 -12.84
C GLY A 177 7.89 -12.41 -12.87
N LEU A 178 7.64 -11.67 -11.78
CA LEU A 178 8.03 -10.27 -11.67
C LEU A 178 9.55 -10.10 -11.58
N SER A 179 10.23 -10.91 -10.75
CA SER A 179 11.69 -10.85 -10.63
C SER A 179 12.42 -11.22 -11.92
N GLU A 180 11.93 -12.22 -12.66
CA GLU A 180 12.48 -12.65 -13.95
C GLU A 180 12.34 -11.57 -15.04
N ASN A 181 11.28 -10.76 -14.99
CA ASN A 181 11.02 -9.70 -15.96
C ASN A 181 11.37 -8.29 -15.46
N SER A 182 12.04 -8.17 -14.31
CA SER A 182 12.34 -6.89 -13.63
C SER A 182 13.07 -5.89 -14.53
N HIS A 183 14.12 -6.33 -15.23
CA HIS A 183 14.87 -5.50 -16.19
C HIS A 183 13.98 -4.99 -17.34
N ARG A 184 13.09 -5.82 -17.88
CA ARG A 184 12.22 -5.44 -19.02
C ARG A 184 11.17 -4.39 -18.67
N ILE A 185 10.74 -4.35 -17.41
CA ILE A 185 9.72 -3.41 -16.94
C ILE A 185 10.20 -1.96 -17.09
N PHE A 186 11.48 -1.72 -16.79
CA PHE A 186 12.05 -0.37 -16.75
C PHE A 186 12.95 -0.05 -17.94
N SER A 187 13.49 -1.06 -18.66
CA SER A 187 14.44 -0.80 -19.75
C SER A 187 13.90 0.15 -20.81
N GLN A 188 12.63 0.01 -21.22
CA GLN A 188 12.04 0.90 -22.23
C GLN A 188 11.89 2.34 -21.73
N SER A 189 11.40 2.52 -20.50
CA SER A 189 11.18 3.86 -19.93
C SER A 189 12.49 4.55 -19.58
N LEU A 190 13.51 3.82 -19.11
CA LEU A 190 14.85 4.34 -18.86
C LEU A 190 15.56 4.73 -20.16
N ASN A 191 15.45 3.91 -21.22
CA ASN A 191 16.00 4.27 -22.54
C ASN A 191 15.33 5.53 -23.13
N ASN A 192 14.02 5.70 -22.95
CA ASN A 192 13.32 6.92 -23.37
C ASN A 192 13.83 8.15 -22.62
N LEU A 193 14.03 8.04 -21.29
CA LEU A 193 14.60 9.12 -20.48
C LEU A 193 16.02 9.47 -20.92
N GLN A 194 16.85 8.45 -21.20
CA GLN A 194 18.20 8.65 -21.73
C GLN A 194 18.17 9.47 -23.02
N PHE A 195 17.34 9.08 -23.99
CA PHE A 195 17.21 9.80 -25.26
C PHE A 195 16.85 11.27 -25.06
N ILE A 196 16.02 11.59 -24.07
CA ILE A 196 15.65 12.97 -23.74
C ILE A 196 16.80 13.73 -23.08
N PHE A 197 17.55 13.10 -22.18
CA PHE A 197 18.69 13.75 -21.53
C PHE A 197 19.84 14.03 -22.51
N GLU A 198 19.98 13.22 -23.56
CA GLU A 198 20.99 13.39 -24.60
C GLU A 198 20.51 14.23 -25.80
N ASP A 199 19.22 14.60 -25.89
CA ASP A 199 18.65 15.34 -27.02
C ASP A 199 19.22 16.78 -27.08
N PRO A 200 20.06 17.12 -28.07
CA PRO A 200 20.66 18.45 -28.18
C PRO A 200 19.60 19.54 -28.40
N ILE A 201 18.46 19.21 -29.02
CA ILE A 201 17.39 20.16 -29.29
C ILE A 201 16.61 20.44 -28.00
N ALA A 202 16.34 19.43 -27.18
CA ALA A 202 15.70 19.63 -25.87
C ALA A 202 16.55 20.52 -24.95
N LEU A 203 17.86 20.29 -24.93
CA LEU A 203 18.85 21.11 -24.20
C LEU A 203 18.95 22.55 -24.75
N MET A 204 18.87 22.74 -26.06
CA MET A 204 18.93 24.09 -26.68
C MET A 204 17.62 24.86 -26.64
N THR A 205 16.46 24.18 -26.64
CA THR A 205 15.13 24.80 -26.69
C THR A 205 14.45 24.92 -25.33
N GLY A 206 15.04 24.33 -24.27
CA GLY A 206 14.43 24.29 -22.93
C GLY A 206 13.09 23.57 -22.95
N SER A 207 12.99 22.43 -23.65
CA SER A 207 11.72 21.72 -23.80
C SER A 207 11.33 20.93 -22.52
N ASP A 208 11.21 21.63 -21.40
CA ASP A 208 10.89 21.08 -20.07
C ASP A 208 9.63 20.20 -20.08
N ARG A 209 8.69 20.48 -21.00
CA ARG A 209 7.42 19.76 -21.07
C ARG A 209 7.56 18.29 -21.43
N LYS A 210 8.42 17.95 -22.40
CA LYS A 210 8.62 16.55 -22.81
C LYS A 210 9.36 15.76 -21.73
N GLN A 211 10.39 16.37 -21.15
CA GLN A 211 11.11 15.79 -20.02
C GLN A 211 10.19 15.54 -18.84
N LYS A 212 9.37 16.51 -18.43
CA LYS A 212 8.37 16.34 -17.37
C LYS A 212 7.38 15.21 -17.67
N GLN A 213 6.93 15.07 -18.91
CA GLN A 213 6.01 14.00 -19.33
C GLN A 213 6.63 12.60 -19.21
N GLU A 214 7.85 12.39 -19.72
CA GLU A 214 8.51 11.09 -19.60
C GLU A 214 8.92 10.76 -18.16
N ILE A 215 9.33 11.76 -17.37
CA ILE A 215 9.59 11.59 -15.94
C ILE A 215 8.31 11.16 -15.23
N GLN A 216 7.19 11.84 -15.50
CA GLN A 216 5.90 11.47 -14.92
C GLN A 216 5.45 10.08 -15.36
N TYR A 217 5.67 9.72 -16.62
CA TYR A 217 5.40 8.38 -17.14
C TYR A 217 6.19 7.31 -16.39
N PHE A 218 7.50 7.49 -16.23
CA PHE A 218 8.35 6.59 -15.47
C PHE A 218 7.90 6.47 -14.00
N ILE A 219 7.63 7.59 -13.35
CA ILE A 219 7.17 7.63 -11.95
C ILE A 219 5.80 6.95 -11.78
N ASN A 220 4.88 7.07 -12.75
CA ASN A 220 3.61 6.34 -12.74
C ASN A 220 3.80 4.81 -12.80
N ILE A 221 4.84 4.32 -13.49
CA ILE A 221 5.20 2.90 -13.48
C ILE A 221 5.67 2.50 -12.09
N ILE A 222 6.54 3.30 -11.45
CA ILE A 222 7.01 3.04 -10.07
C ILE A 222 5.83 2.95 -9.09
N PHE A 223 4.91 3.92 -9.13
CA PHE A 223 3.74 3.93 -8.24
C PHE A 223 2.80 2.73 -8.40
N THR A 224 2.84 2.04 -9.53
CA THR A 224 2.10 0.78 -9.72
C THR A 224 2.50 -0.27 -8.67
N PHE A 225 3.75 -0.26 -8.22
CA PHE A 225 4.31 -1.26 -7.31
C PHE A 225 4.41 -0.78 -5.85
N VAL A 226 4.48 0.53 -5.59
CA VAL A 226 4.67 1.10 -4.23
C VAL A 226 3.71 0.56 -3.17
N PRO A 227 2.41 0.32 -3.44
CA PRO A 227 1.49 -0.17 -2.42
C PRO A 227 1.86 -1.55 -1.82
N ASN A 228 2.77 -2.28 -2.46
CA ASN A 228 3.14 -3.63 -2.05
C ASN A 228 4.66 -3.78 -1.83
N LEU A 229 5.06 -4.14 -0.61
CA LEU A 229 6.47 -4.40 -0.27
C LEU A 229 7.08 -5.50 -1.13
N THR A 230 6.39 -6.64 -1.26
CA THR A 230 6.95 -7.82 -1.90
C THR A 230 7.19 -7.64 -3.39
N SER A 231 6.36 -6.82 -4.08
CA SER A 231 6.59 -6.49 -5.49
C SER A 231 7.83 -5.62 -5.66
N VAL A 232 8.02 -4.60 -4.81
CA VAL A 232 9.23 -3.76 -4.84
C VAL A 232 10.48 -4.61 -4.54
N VAL A 233 10.43 -5.50 -3.55
CA VAL A 233 11.54 -6.42 -3.26
C VAL A 233 11.85 -7.31 -4.46
N ALA A 234 10.83 -7.88 -5.12
CA ALA A 234 11.03 -8.70 -6.32
C ALA A 234 11.65 -7.90 -7.48
N LEU A 235 11.30 -6.63 -7.65
CA LEU A 235 11.89 -5.74 -8.66
C LEU A 235 13.35 -5.36 -8.36
N LEU A 236 13.76 -5.40 -7.10
CA LEU A 236 15.13 -5.14 -6.66
C LEU A 236 16.01 -6.40 -6.66
N ASN A 237 15.45 -7.56 -6.97
CA ASN A 237 16.17 -8.82 -7.08
C ASN A 237 16.43 -9.08 -8.57
N GLU A 238 17.69 -9.04 -8.97
CA GLU A 238 18.08 -9.41 -10.33
C GLU A 238 18.24 -10.93 -10.45
N PRO A 239 17.84 -11.54 -11.58
CA PRO A 239 18.03 -12.96 -11.80
C PRO A 239 19.53 -13.32 -11.87
N GLU A 240 19.92 -14.40 -11.19
CA GLU A 240 21.29 -14.93 -11.22
C GLU A 240 21.66 -15.32 -12.65
N GLY A 241 22.39 -14.45 -13.36
CA GLY A 241 22.81 -14.67 -14.75
C GLY A 241 22.91 -13.42 -15.63
N SER A 242 22.50 -12.23 -15.17
CA SER A 242 22.67 -10.97 -15.92
C SER A 242 24.10 -10.42 -15.93
N ASN A 243 24.98 -10.92 -15.04
CA ASN A 243 26.40 -10.59 -15.02
C ASN A 243 27.19 -11.43 -16.03
N ASP A 244 26.83 -11.40 -17.31
CA ASP A 244 27.78 -11.78 -18.35
C ASP A 244 28.61 -10.54 -18.68
N GLY A 245 29.87 -10.59 -18.24
CA GLY A 245 30.68 -9.42 -17.99
C GLY A 245 30.97 -8.55 -19.20
N THR A 246 31.10 -7.25 -18.95
CA THR A 246 32.19 -6.46 -19.53
C THR A 246 32.59 -5.38 -18.53
N LEU A 247 33.82 -5.50 -18.01
CA LEU A 247 34.57 -4.38 -17.48
C LEU A 247 34.84 -3.42 -18.65
N VAL A 248 33.94 -2.48 -18.95
CA VAL A 248 34.20 -1.38 -19.90
C VAL A 248 33.49 -0.10 -19.42
N ASP A 249 34.32 0.85 -18.98
CA ASP A 249 34.19 2.32 -19.02
C ASP A 249 32.90 3.04 -18.57
N ASN A 250 32.93 3.50 -17.30
CA ASN A 250 32.64 4.85 -16.77
C ASN A 250 31.42 5.73 -17.17
N ASP A 251 30.48 5.31 -18.03
CA ASP A 251 29.22 6.05 -18.29
C ASP A 251 28.00 5.11 -18.24
N SER A 252 27.80 4.40 -17.12
CA SER A 252 26.78 3.35 -16.99
C SER A 252 25.36 3.91 -16.84
N ILE A 253 24.61 3.95 -17.93
CA ILE A 253 23.16 4.22 -17.93
C ILE A 253 22.45 3.10 -17.14
N PRO A 254 21.57 3.44 -16.18
CA PRO A 254 20.83 2.44 -15.43
C PRO A 254 19.81 1.73 -16.33
N SER A 255 19.84 0.41 -16.30
CA SER A 255 18.94 -0.50 -17.02
C SER A 255 17.90 -1.15 -16.10
N SER A 256 18.17 -1.18 -14.79
CA SER A 256 17.30 -1.76 -13.76
C SER A 256 16.99 -0.77 -12.63
N LEU A 257 15.97 -1.10 -11.82
CA LEU A 257 15.65 -0.33 -10.61
C LEU A 257 16.79 -0.38 -9.58
N LEU A 258 17.50 -1.52 -9.50
CA LEU A 258 18.62 -1.69 -8.61
C LEU A 258 19.80 -0.80 -9.03
N GLU A 259 20.14 -0.79 -10.33
CA GLU A 259 21.17 0.07 -10.89
C GLU A 259 20.82 1.55 -10.71
N LEU A 260 19.57 1.96 -10.96
CA LEU A 260 19.14 3.36 -10.76
C LEU A 260 19.33 3.85 -9.30
N LEU A 261 19.05 3.00 -8.32
CA LEU A 261 19.19 3.33 -6.89
C LEU A 261 20.64 3.22 -6.38
N THR A 262 21.53 2.59 -7.15
CA THR A 262 22.95 2.39 -6.79
C THR A 262 23.93 3.19 -7.65
N CYS A 263 23.45 3.77 -8.75
CA CYS A 263 24.24 4.56 -9.70
C CYS A 263 24.98 5.69 -8.97
N ASP A 264 26.26 5.86 -9.32
CA ASP A 264 27.09 6.93 -8.79
C ASP A 264 26.56 8.29 -9.28
N ASN A 265 26.47 9.26 -8.36
CA ASN A 265 25.82 10.55 -8.59
C ASN A 265 26.65 11.51 -9.46
N THR A 266 27.39 11.00 -10.44
CA THR A 266 28.23 11.81 -11.34
C THR A 266 27.41 12.57 -12.39
N VAL A 267 26.22 12.05 -12.75
CA VAL A 267 25.29 12.67 -13.70
C VAL A 267 24.05 13.21 -12.97
N ASP A 268 23.87 14.53 -12.98
CA ASP A 268 22.79 15.23 -12.26
C ASP A 268 21.38 14.72 -12.62
N SER A 269 21.12 14.41 -13.90
CA SER A 269 19.82 13.93 -14.37
C SER A 269 19.44 12.58 -13.76
N TRP A 270 20.36 11.62 -13.73
CA TRP A 270 20.10 10.30 -13.15
C TRP A 270 19.98 10.35 -11.64
N HIS A 271 20.76 11.22 -10.99
CA HIS A 271 20.60 11.49 -9.56
C HIS A 271 19.19 12.02 -9.25
N TYR A 272 18.68 12.98 -10.04
CA TYR A 272 17.33 13.51 -9.88
C TYR A 272 16.25 12.43 -10.01
N ILE A 273 16.32 11.57 -11.04
CA ILE A 273 15.38 10.45 -11.22
C ILE A 273 15.48 9.44 -10.08
N SER A 274 16.69 9.16 -9.59
CA SER A 274 16.91 8.28 -8.44
C SER A 274 16.26 8.85 -7.17
N LEU A 275 16.41 10.16 -6.92
CA LEU A 275 15.76 10.84 -5.79
C LEU A 275 14.23 10.82 -5.90
N LEU A 276 13.65 11.08 -7.08
CA LEU A 276 12.20 10.99 -7.29
C LEU A 276 11.68 9.57 -7.04
N THR A 277 12.41 8.57 -7.52
CA THR A 277 12.09 7.15 -7.33
C THR A 277 12.15 6.79 -5.85
N LEU A 278 13.21 7.18 -5.16
CA LEU A 278 13.39 6.94 -3.74
C LEU A 278 12.28 7.62 -2.90
N ARG A 279 11.90 8.85 -3.25
CA ARG A 279 10.78 9.56 -2.62
C ARG A 279 9.46 8.80 -2.80
N ALA A 280 9.18 8.30 -4.00
CA ALA A 280 7.98 7.51 -4.26
C ALA A 280 7.97 6.19 -3.47
N LEU A 281 9.08 5.44 -3.47
CA LEU A 281 9.19 4.17 -2.76
C LEU A 281 9.08 4.32 -1.24
N THR A 282 9.66 5.38 -0.68
CA THR A 282 9.69 5.63 0.78
C THR A 282 8.36 6.12 1.36
N ALA A 283 7.36 6.43 0.53
CA ALA A 283 5.98 6.67 0.98
C ALA A 283 5.36 5.45 1.67
N ASN A 284 5.85 4.25 1.37
CA ASN A 284 5.51 3.02 2.05
C ASN A 284 6.55 2.73 3.16
N LEU A 285 6.12 2.71 4.42
CA LEU A 285 7.02 2.53 5.57
C LEU A 285 7.80 1.21 5.51
N ASP A 286 7.16 0.11 5.11
CA ASP A 286 7.82 -1.20 5.04
C ASP A 286 8.88 -1.21 3.92
N VAL A 287 8.60 -0.56 2.78
CA VAL A 287 9.58 -0.39 1.70
C VAL A 287 10.73 0.50 2.16
N CYS A 288 10.43 1.60 2.87
CA CYS A 288 11.44 2.48 3.45
C CYS A 288 12.41 1.73 4.38
N LEU A 289 11.91 0.83 5.24
CA LEU A 289 12.72 0.00 6.12
C LEU A 289 13.62 -0.97 5.33
N GLN A 290 13.07 -1.61 4.29
CA GLN A 290 13.82 -2.51 3.41
C GLN A 290 14.96 -1.79 2.68
N LEU A 291 14.66 -0.61 2.10
CA LEU A 291 15.63 0.22 1.40
C LEU A 291 16.70 0.77 2.36
N SER A 292 16.30 1.15 3.58
CA SER A 292 17.24 1.63 4.61
C SER A 292 18.25 0.54 4.97
N THR A 293 17.79 -0.70 5.13
CA THR A 293 18.65 -1.85 5.42
C THR A 293 19.56 -2.21 4.24
N LYS A 294 19.00 -2.24 3.01
CA LYS A 294 19.74 -2.67 1.81
C LYS A 294 20.76 -1.64 1.32
N PHE A 295 20.43 -0.34 1.37
CA PHE A 295 21.23 0.71 0.73
C PHE A 295 21.84 1.74 1.67
N GLN A 296 21.38 1.80 2.93
CA GLN A 296 21.75 2.86 3.88
C GLN A 296 21.59 4.27 3.28
N PHE A 297 20.52 4.46 2.50
CA PHE A 297 20.34 5.65 1.66
C PHE A 297 20.35 6.94 2.50
N GLN A 298 19.82 6.93 3.72
CA GLN A 298 19.82 8.10 4.59
C GLN A 298 21.25 8.61 4.86
N GLU A 299 22.19 7.71 5.16
CA GLU A 299 23.59 8.08 5.40
C GLU A 299 24.27 8.59 4.13
N LYS A 300 23.97 7.98 2.97
CA LYS A 300 24.47 8.43 1.67
C LYS A 300 23.96 9.83 1.35
N LEU A 301 22.66 10.09 1.50
CA LEU A 301 22.06 11.39 1.22
C LEU A 301 22.59 12.47 2.17
N LEU A 302 22.81 12.17 3.46
CA LEU A 302 23.42 13.10 4.41
C LEU A 302 24.84 13.49 4.02
N LYS A 303 25.65 12.52 3.54
CA LYS A 303 27.00 12.79 3.03
C LYS A 303 26.95 13.70 1.80
N LEU A 304 26.12 13.38 0.81
CA LEU A 304 25.93 14.23 -0.36
C LEU A 304 25.48 15.64 0.03
N GLN A 305 24.61 15.76 1.05
CA GLN A 305 24.15 17.05 1.53
C GLN A 305 25.28 17.83 2.22
N ALA A 306 26.17 17.16 2.95
CA ALA A 306 27.34 17.75 3.59
C ALA A 306 28.38 18.23 2.56
N ASP A 307 28.48 17.54 1.43
CA ASP A 307 29.40 17.89 0.34
C ASP A 307 28.85 19.04 -0.54
N ASN A 308 27.51 19.25 -0.57
CA ASN A 308 26.85 20.27 -1.39
C ASN A 308 26.88 21.68 -0.76
N VAL A 309 28.07 22.23 -0.58
CA VAL A 309 28.30 23.46 0.19
C VAL A 309 29.03 24.51 -0.65
N THR A 310 28.72 25.79 -0.45
CA THR A 310 29.38 26.88 -1.19
C THR A 310 30.88 26.96 -0.91
N SER A 311 31.66 27.12 -1.97
CA SER A 311 33.12 27.28 -1.91
C SER A 311 33.51 28.76 -1.87
N ASP A 312 33.05 29.53 -0.88
CA ASP A 312 33.53 30.90 -0.72
C ASP A 312 34.92 30.91 -0.07
N ASN A 313 35.93 30.73 -0.92
CA ASN A 313 37.25 31.30 -0.78
C ASN A 313 37.15 32.80 -1.07
N ASN A 314 36.96 33.64 -0.05
CA ASN A 314 37.33 35.07 -0.04
C ASN A 314 37.13 35.68 1.37
N SER A 315 37.76 35.09 2.39
CA SER A 315 38.26 35.93 3.48
C SER A 315 39.72 36.20 3.14
N TYR A 316 40.03 37.47 2.90
CA TYR A 316 41.40 37.95 2.95
C TYR A 316 42.07 37.38 4.20
N GLU A 317 43.29 36.89 4.04
CA GLU A 317 44.19 36.56 5.14
C GLU A 317 44.20 37.72 6.13
N ASP A 318 43.45 37.60 7.22
CA ASP A 318 43.71 38.36 8.43
C ASP A 318 43.94 37.34 9.53
N ASP A 319 45.22 37.17 9.83
CA ASP A 319 45.79 36.32 10.86
C ASP A 319 45.21 36.68 12.23
N SER A 320 44.04 36.14 12.55
CA SER A 320 43.60 36.04 13.94
C SER A 320 42.90 34.70 14.19
N LYS A 321 43.53 33.93 15.07
CA LYS A 321 43.10 32.62 15.54
C LYS A 321 41.73 32.72 16.20
N THR A 322 40.68 32.43 15.45
CA THR A 322 39.38 32.01 15.98
C THR A 322 38.93 30.81 15.18
N GLN A 323 38.75 29.68 15.87
CA GLN A 323 38.19 28.45 15.31
C GLN A 323 36.80 28.76 14.72
N ILE A 324 36.72 28.93 13.39
CA ILE A 324 35.46 29.06 12.69
C ILE A 324 34.84 27.66 12.64
N ASN A 325 33.69 27.50 13.33
CA ASN A 325 32.88 26.29 13.31
C ASN A 325 32.65 25.83 11.85
N THR A 326 33.06 24.62 11.53
CA THR A 326 32.77 23.90 10.27
C THR A 326 31.26 23.65 10.05
N ALA A 327 30.40 24.05 10.99
CA ALA A 327 28.95 23.87 10.96
C ALA A 327 28.17 24.98 10.20
N ASN A 328 28.83 26.05 9.72
CA ASN A 328 28.15 27.26 9.24
C ASN A 328 28.41 27.62 7.76
N LYS A 329 28.78 26.66 6.91
CA LYS A 329 28.77 26.95 5.47
C LYS A 329 27.36 26.69 4.91
N PRO A 330 26.76 27.62 4.14
CA PRO A 330 25.42 27.43 3.60
C PRO A 330 25.43 26.32 2.55
N ILE A 331 24.47 25.40 2.68
CA ILE A 331 24.23 24.32 1.71
C ILE A 331 23.62 24.95 0.45
N ILE A 332 24.09 24.54 -0.73
CA ILE A 332 23.56 25.00 -2.01
C ILE A 332 22.12 24.53 -2.16
N ILE A 333 21.20 25.45 -2.47
CA ILE A 333 19.78 25.18 -2.67
C ILE A 333 19.54 24.95 -4.17
N ASP A 334 19.39 23.69 -4.54
CA ASP A 334 19.01 23.18 -5.86
C ASP A 334 17.91 22.10 -5.76
N GLU A 335 17.36 21.65 -6.90
CA GLU A 335 16.31 20.60 -6.95
C GLU A 335 16.68 19.31 -6.24
N ASN A 336 17.92 18.86 -6.41
CA ASN A 336 18.42 17.65 -5.78
C ASN A 336 18.59 17.82 -4.26
N SER A 337 19.04 18.98 -3.80
CA SER A 337 19.23 19.31 -2.38
C SER A 337 17.90 19.39 -1.63
N MET A 338 16.84 19.89 -2.27
CA MET A 338 15.51 19.96 -1.68
C MET A 338 14.83 18.59 -1.68
N LEU A 339 14.97 17.80 -2.76
CA LEU A 339 14.49 16.42 -2.77
C LEU A 339 15.20 15.57 -1.70
N ARG A 340 16.53 15.68 -1.59
CA ARG A 340 17.30 15.02 -0.51
C ARG A 340 16.76 15.41 0.87
N HIS A 341 16.54 16.69 1.10
CA HIS A 341 16.02 17.19 2.36
C HIS A 341 14.61 16.67 2.67
N GLN A 342 13.70 16.68 1.68
CA GLN A 342 12.36 16.11 1.82
C GLN A 342 12.43 14.63 2.19
N ILE A 343 13.22 13.82 1.46
CA ILE A 343 13.38 12.39 1.73
C ILE A 343 13.96 12.16 3.12
N LEU A 344 14.99 12.90 3.51
CA LEU A 344 15.61 12.76 4.84
C LEU A 344 14.62 13.09 5.96
N LEU A 345 13.76 14.10 5.78
CA LEU A 345 12.73 14.43 6.77
C LEU A 345 11.61 13.39 6.82
N THR A 346 11.05 13.01 5.67
CA THR A 346 9.91 12.08 5.60
C THR A 346 10.27 10.67 6.04
N THR A 347 11.54 10.29 5.95
CA THR A 347 12.04 8.97 6.39
C THR A 347 12.60 8.99 7.82
N TYR A 348 12.95 10.16 8.36
CA TYR A 348 13.36 10.31 9.76
C TYR A 348 12.18 10.42 10.72
N ALA A 349 11.11 11.07 10.26
CA ALA A 349 9.92 11.37 11.03
C ALA A 349 8.66 10.79 10.38
N ILE A 350 7.77 10.28 11.21
CA ILE A 350 6.45 9.78 10.84
C ILE A 350 5.38 10.56 11.62
N GLY A 351 4.14 10.49 11.15
CA GLY A 351 3.02 11.23 11.69
C GLY A 351 2.20 11.89 10.59
N GLY A 352 1.02 12.36 10.97
CA GLY A 352 0.12 13.09 10.08
C GLY A 352 0.53 14.54 9.82
N PRO A 353 -0.32 15.32 9.14
CA PRO A 353 0.00 16.67 8.68
C PRO A 353 0.39 17.67 9.78
N THR A 354 -0.06 17.47 11.03
CA THR A 354 0.30 18.37 12.14
C THR A 354 1.52 17.89 12.94
N GLU A 355 1.89 16.62 12.81
CA GLU A 355 3.01 15.99 13.49
C GLU A 355 4.27 15.98 12.62
N ARG A 356 4.10 15.87 11.31
CA ARG A 356 5.16 15.86 10.30
C ARG A 356 4.89 16.91 9.23
N ILE A 357 5.62 18.02 9.31
CA ILE A 357 5.56 19.11 8.33
C ILE A 357 6.60 18.84 7.25
N ILE A 358 6.13 18.66 6.01
CA ILE A 358 6.99 18.44 4.84
C ILE A 358 7.27 19.80 4.19
N PRO A 359 8.54 20.17 3.94
CA PRO A 359 8.87 21.42 3.26
C PRO A 359 8.30 21.46 1.83
N PRO A 360 7.90 22.64 1.34
CA PRO A 360 7.39 22.79 -0.02
C PRO A 360 8.43 22.40 -1.09
N THR A 361 7.96 22.07 -2.29
CA THR A 361 8.81 21.86 -3.47
C THR A 361 9.37 23.20 -3.97
N ILE A 362 10.42 23.21 -4.79
CA ILE A 362 11.06 24.46 -5.27
C ILE A 362 10.10 25.46 -5.90
N THR A 363 9.16 24.95 -6.69
CA THR A 363 8.11 25.75 -7.33
C THR A 363 7.18 26.45 -6.33
N GLN A 364 7.13 25.97 -5.09
CA GLN A 364 6.40 26.57 -3.97
C GLN A 364 7.33 27.36 -3.04
N SER A 365 8.64 27.10 -3.05
CA SER A 365 9.64 27.80 -2.23
C SER A 365 10.02 29.17 -2.78
N GLU A 366 9.80 29.45 -4.07
CA GLU A 366 9.94 30.80 -4.64
C GLU A 366 9.07 31.86 -3.94
N GLN A 367 8.11 31.43 -3.12
CA GLN A 367 7.20 32.27 -2.34
C GLN A 367 7.61 32.41 -0.86
N LEU A 368 8.70 31.76 -0.42
CA LEU A 368 9.18 31.78 0.97
C LEU A 368 10.40 32.68 1.13
N ASP A 369 10.52 33.33 2.28
CA ASP A 369 11.73 34.09 2.64
C ASP A 369 12.93 33.14 2.85
N ASP A 370 14.13 33.56 2.40
CA ASP A 370 15.40 32.79 2.46
C ASP A 370 15.76 32.22 3.85
N GLY A 371 15.13 32.71 4.93
CA GLY A 371 15.34 32.25 6.31
C GLY A 371 14.53 31.03 6.74
N GLU A 372 13.56 30.55 5.95
CA GLU A 372 12.67 29.45 6.37
C GLU A 372 13.18 28.04 5.99
N ILE A 373 14.04 27.92 4.97
CA ILE A 373 14.52 26.63 4.45
C ILE A 373 15.88 26.28 5.07
N ASN A 374 15.84 25.78 6.30
CA ASN A 374 17.04 25.30 6.99
C ASN A 374 17.36 23.84 6.60
N LEU A 375 18.05 23.67 5.47
CA LEU A 375 18.64 22.39 5.06
C LEU A 375 19.59 21.85 6.16
N PHE A 376 19.73 20.53 6.27
CA PHE A 376 20.62 19.88 7.24
C PHE A 376 21.37 18.71 6.63
N SER A 377 22.58 18.45 7.14
CA SER A 377 23.43 17.33 6.73
C SER A 377 23.69 16.31 7.84
N CYS A 378 23.02 16.45 8.99
CA CYS A 378 23.12 15.52 10.11
C CYS A 378 21.78 15.31 10.83
N PHE A 379 21.59 14.11 11.37
CA PHE A 379 20.47 13.81 12.27
C PHE A 379 20.85 14.06 13.75
N PRO A 380 19.90 14.43 14.62
CA PRO A 380 18.49 14.72 14.34
C PRO A 380 18.29 16.07 13.63
N PRO A 381 17.25 16.23 12.78
CA PRO A 381 16.99 17.49 12.07
C PRO A 381 16.81 18.69 13.02
N PRO A 382 17.27 19.91 12.64
CA PRO A 382 17.19 21.10 13.50
C PRO A 382 15.76 21.49 13.88
N GLN A 383 14.82 21.44 12.93
CA GLN A 383 13.41 21.82 13.12
C GLN A 383 12.69 20.91 14.14
N PHE A 384 13.13 19.65 14.27
CA PHE A 384 12.62 18.69 15.27
C PHE A 384 12.92 19.09 16.71
N ARG A 385 13.84 20.03 16.95
CA ARG A 385 14.11 20.59 18.27
C ARG A 385 13.09 21.66 18.67
N SER A 386 12.51 22.38 17.71
CA SER A 386 11.62 23.55 17.92
C SER A 386 10.12 23.25 17.78
N ALA A 387 9.73 22.27 16.95
CA ALA A 387 8.32 21.82 16.80
C ALA A 387 7.71 21.29 18.13
N ARG A 388 8.55 20.97 19.12
CA ARG A 388 8.16 20.67 20.51
C ARG A 388 7.35 21.78 21.19
N SER A 389 7.37 23.01 20.65
CA SER A 389 6.74 24.20 21.25
C SER A 389 5.43 24.64 20.57
N THR A 390 5.30 24.51 19.25
CA THR A 390 4.18 25.10 18.49
C THR A 390 2.89 24.27 18.55
N ALA A 391 2.98 22.93 18.62
CA ALA A 391 1.81 22.07 18.83
C ALA A 391 1.08 22.33 20.17
N ARG A 392 1.78 22.92 21.16
CA ARG A 392 1.21 23.32 22.46
C ARG A 392 0.40 24.62 22.38
N SER A 393 0.68 25.52 21.43
CA SER A 393 0.09 26.86 21.42
C SER A 393 -1.33 26.90 20.86
N ILE A 394 -1.69 25.97 19.96
CA ILE A 394 -3.02 25.96 19.31
C ILE A 394 -4.03 25.09 20.10
N LYS A 395 -3.55 24.10 20.88
CA LYS A 395 -4.42 23.16 21.62
C LYS A 395 -4.81 23.59 23.05
N ASN A 396 -4.19 24.63 23.63
CA ASN A 396 -4.41 24.99 25.04
C ASN A 396 -5.70 25.77 25.35
N ASN A 397 -6.59 26.00 24.38
CA ASN A 397 -7.85 26.73 24.60
C ASN A 397 -9.11 25.85 24.78
N ARG A 398 -8.98 24.51 24.89
CA ARG A 398 -10.13 23.64 25.22
C ARG A 398 -10.09 23.19 26.68
N LEU A 399 -11.18 23.46 27.40
CA LEU A 399 -11.36 23.20 28.83
C LEU A 399 -11.01 21.74 29.19
N LYS A 400 -10.18 21.59 30.23
CA LYS A 400 -9.75 20.32 30.87
C LYS A 400 -10.91 19.56 31.54
N GLY A 401 -11.93 19.16 30.78
CA GLY A 401 -12.99 18.26 31.23
C GLY A 401 -12.74 16.81 30.79
N ALA A 402 -13.25 15.83 31.54
CA ALA A 402 -13.38 14.47 31.02
C ALA A 402 -14.43 14.44 29.90
N THR A 403 -14.12 13.75 28.80
CA THR A 403 -15.05 13.60 27.66
C THR A 403 -16.26 12.78 28.07
N ASP A 404 -17.37 12.91 27.33
CA ASP A 404 -18.58 12.14 27.63
C ASP A 404 -18.34 10.63 27.50
N LEU A 405 -17.50 10.21 26.54
CA LEU A 405 -17.06 8.83 26.43
C LEU A 405 -16.25 8.39 27.66
N GLN A 406 -15.31 9.22 28.12
CA GLN A 406 -14.51 8.89 29.30
C GLN A 406 -15.38 8.74 30.55
N LYS A 407 -16.34 9.66 30.78
CA LYS A 407 -17.27 9.58 31.90
C LYS A 407 -18.14 8.32 31.81
N PHE A 408 -18.71 8.05 30.63
CA PHE A 408 -19.53 6.86 30.40
C PHE A 408 -18.79 5.57 30.73
N LEU A 409 -17.53 5.42 30.30
CA LEU A 409 -16.73 4.22 30.59
C LEU A 409 -16.37 4.10 32.08
N GLN A 410 -16.15 5.22 32.77
CA GLN A 410 -15.91 5.22 34.22
C GLN A 410 -17.17 4.80 34.99
N ASP A 411 -18.33 5.34 34.61
CA ASP A 411 -19.61 5.07 35.27
C ASP A 411 -20.09 3.63 35.04
N THR A 412 -19.74 3.02 33.90
CA THR A 412 -20.22 1.69 33.51
C THR A 412 -19.25 0.55 33.79
N LYS A 413 -18.08 0.82 34.39
CA LYS A 413 -16.99 -0.15 34.58
C LYS A 413 -17.39 -1.49 35.23
N GLN A 414 -18.38 -1.49 36.12
CA GLN A 414 -18.88 -2.66 36.86
C GLN A 414 -20.27 -3.14 36.38
N GLY A 415 -20.80 -2.59 35.29
CA GLY A 415 -22.15 -2.88 34.80
C GLY A 415 -22.25 -4.09 33.87
N LEU A 416 -23.50 -4.48 33.55
CA LEU A 416 -23.76 -5.44 32.47
C LEU A 416 -23.52 -4.76 31.13
N HIS A 417 -22.59 -5.28 30.35
CA HIS A 417 -22.37 -4.81 28.98
C HIS A 417 -23.21 -5.67 28.05
N ASP A 418 -24.27 -5.09 27.49
CA ASP A 418 -25.15 -5.70 26.49
C ASP A 418 -25.18 -4.83 25.21
N ALA A 419 -26.04 -5.18 24.25
CA ALA A 419 -26.19 -4.37 23.03
C ALA A 419 -26.70 -2.94 23.31
N ASN A 420 -27.47 -2.73 24.38
CA ASN A 420 -27.93 -1.40 24.76
C ASN A 420 -26.76 -0.57 25.26
N TRP A 421 -25.89 -1.12 26.11
CA TRP A 421 -24.66 -0.48 26.56
C TRP A 421 -23.82 -0.01 25.37
N LEU A 422 -23.63 -0.87 24.37
CA LEU A 422 -22.87 -0.52 23.16
C LEU A 422 -23.52 0.63 22.39
N SER A 423 -24.85 0.66 22.28
CA SER A 423 -25.56 1.77 21.65
C SER A 423 -25.36 3.10 22.38
N TYR A 424 -25.31 3.08 23.72
CA TYR A 424 -25.02 4.25 24.54
C TYR A 424 -23.55 4.66 24.43
N ALA A 425 -22.61 3.71 24.39
CA ALA A 425 -21.20 3.96 24.15
C ALA A 425 -20.99 4.70 22.82
N ARG A 426 -21.65 4.25 21.74
CA ARG A 426 -21.64 4.94 20.43
C ARG A 426 -22.20 6.36 20.52
N LYS A 427 -23.26 6.58 21.32
CA LYS A 427 -23.83 7.91 21.52
C LYS A 427 -22.87 8.83 22.28
N ALA A 428 -22.24 8.34 23.35
CA ALA A 428 -21.24 9.07 24.11
C ALA A 428 -20.01 9.45 23.26
N TYR A 429 -19.56 8.52 22.41
CA TYR A 429 -18.49 8.80 21.43
C TYR A 429 -18.89 9.88 20.44
N LYS A 430 -20.10 9.82 19.87
CA LYS A 430 -20.61 10.85 18.95
C LYS A 430 -20.64 12.25 19.59
N SER A 431 -20.97 12.35 20.87
CA SER A 431 -20.90 13.61 21.64
C SER A 431 -19.47 14.10 21.85
N SER A 432 -18.49 13.18 21.91
CA SER A 432 -17.07 13.47 22.16
C SER A 432 -16.21 13.55 20.88
N ARG A 433 -16.84 13.61 19.69
CA ARG A 433 -16.13 13.46 18.39
C ARG A 433 -15.08 14.53 18.08
N SER A 434 -15.15 15.69 18.73
CA SER A 434 -14.21 16.80 18.53
C SER A 434 -13.04 16.78 19.51
N ASP A 435 -13.08 15.90 20.50
CA ASP A 435 -12.10 15.85 21.59
C ASP A 435 -11.04 14.79 21.31
N ASP A 436 -9.79 15.08 21.66
CA ASP A 436 -8.69 14.11 21.53
C ASP A 436 -8.96 12.89 22.41
N VAL A 437 -8.93 11.69 21.80
CA VAL A 437 -9.07 10.42 22.52
C VAL A 437 -7.76 10.07 23.21
N LYS A 438 -7.78 10.00 24.54
CA LYS A 438 -6.62 9.56 25.34
C LYS A 438 -6.45 8.05 25.25
N ALA A 439 -5.20 7.58 25.28
CA ALA A 439 -4.87 6.15 25.26
C ALA A 439 -5.60 5.36 26.37
N CYS A 440 -5.67 5.89 27.60
CA CYS A 440 -6.39 5.22 28.69
C CYS A 440 -7.87 4.98 28.41
N VAL A 441 -8.55 5.91 27.71
CA VAL A 441 -9.97 5.78 27.33
C VAL A 441 -10.15 4.66 26.32
N LEU A 442 -9.23 4.53 25.36
CA LEU A 442 -9.26 3.47 24.35
C LEU A 442 -9.01 2.09 24.97
N LEU A 443 -8.08 2.01 25.93
CA LEU A 443 -7.80 0.77 26.65
C LEU A 443 -8.99 0.36 27.54
N ASP A 444 -9.59 1.30 28.28
CA ASP A 444 -10.81 1.04 29.05
C ASP A 444 -11.96 0.60 28.13
N LEU A 445 -12.10 1.22 26.95
CA LEU A 445 -13.10 0.84 25.96
C LEU A 445 -12.88 -0.60 25.45
N LEU A 446 -11.65 -0.93 25.08
CA LEU A 446 -11.28 -2.26 24.60
C LEU A 446 -11.60 -3.33 25.64
N ASP A 447 -11.21 -3.11 26.89
CA ASP A 447 -11.46 -4.03 28.00
C ASP A 447 -12.96 -4.21 28.27
N GLN A 448 -13.76 -3.15 28.12
CA GLN A 448 -15.19 -3.21 28.36
C GLN A 448 -15.96 -3.86 27.20
N VAL A 449 -15.58 -3.61 25.95
CA VAL A 449 -16.18 -4.25 24.77
C VAL A 449 -15.83 -5.74 24.71
N ALA A 450 -14.60 -6.12 25.07
CA ALA A 450 -14.19 -7.53 25.12
C ALA A 450 -15.01 -8.38 26.12
N LYS A 451 -15.72 -7.76 27.07
CA LYS A 451 -16.65 -8.44 28.00
C LYS A 451 -18.00 -8.83 27.38
N LEU A 452 -18.36 -8.33 26.19
CA LEU A 452 -19.62 -8.61 25.48
C LEU A 452 -19.73 -10.06 24.92
N LYS A 453 -18.88 -11.00 25.36
CA LYS A 453 -18.69 -12.33 24.74
C LYS A 453 -20.01 -13.10 24.57
N LEU A 454 -20.28 -13.56 23.33
CA LEU A 454 -21.13 -14.73 23.07
C LEU A 454 -20.48 -15.79 22.16
N THR A 455 -19.42 -15.49 21.40
CA THR A 455 -18.73 -16.51 20.59
C THR A 455 -17.30 -16.07 20.28
N SER A 456 -16.34 -16.52 21.08
CA SER A 456 -14.93 -16.48 20.70
C SER A 456 -14.73 -17.48 19.56
N THR A 457 -14.50 -16.99 18.34
CA THR A 457 -13.73 -17.77 17.38
C THR A 457 -12.30 -17.78 17.91
N SER A 458 -11.83 -18.93 18.36
CA SER A 458 -10.45 -19.08 18.83
C SER A 458 -9.53 -18.88 17.63
N PHE A 459 -9.00 -17.67 17.46
CA PHE A 459 -7.89 -17.38 16.53
C PHE A 459 -6.58 -18.08 16.95
N LEU A 460 -6.55 -18.60 18.17
CA LEU A 460 -5.43 -19.36 18.73
C LEU A 460 -5.58 -20.82 18.29
N ASN A 461 -4.66 -21.27 17.43
CA ASN A 461 -4.51 -22.70 17.12
C ASN A 461 -3.81 -23.38 18.31
N GLU A 462 -4.57 -24.11 19.11
CA GLU A 462 -4.05 -25.16 20.00
C GLU A 462 -3.60 -26.33 19.11
N ASP A 463 -2.36 -26.33 18.61
CA ASP A 463 -1.59 -27.57 18.35
C ASP A 463 -0.19 -27.30 17.79
N ASN A 464 0.80 -27.97 18.40
CA ASN A 464 2.22 -28.20 18.02
C ASN A 464 3.25 -27.10 18.32
N MET A 465 3.92 -27.24 19.47
CA MET A 465 5.17 -26.55 19.81
C MET A 465 6.31 -27.14 18.97
N ASP A 466 6.64 -26.52 17.84
CA ASP A 466 7.94 -26.73 17.19
C ASP A 466 8.63 -25.38 17.03
N GLY A 467 9.84 -25.31 17.58
CA GLY A 467 10.61 -24.08 17.76
C GLY A 467 11.19 -23.55 16.46
N GLY A 468 10.50 -22.60 15.82
CA GLY A 468 11.13 -21.68 14.88
C GLY A 468 12.05 -20.71 15.63
N SER A 469 13.17 -20.32 15.03
CA SER A 469 14.02 -19.29 15.61
C SER A 469 13.26 -17.96 15.66
N ASN A 470 12.88 -17.55 16.86
CA ASN A 470 12.22 -16.28 17.16
C ASN A 470 13.18 -15.09 17.03
N THR A 471 13.73 -14.87 15.83
CA THR A 471 14.70 -13.79 15.56
C THR A 471 14.09 -12.75 14.65
N LEU A 472 14.11 -11.50 15.10
CA LEU A 472 13.70 -10.33 14.32
C LEU A 472 14.69 -10.03 13.19
N PHE A 473 14.19 -9.48 12.09
CA PHE A 473 14.99 -9.04 10.96
C PHE A 473 15.67 -7.69 11.26
N PRO A 474 16.76 -7.33 10.56
CA PRO A 474 17.37 -6.00 10.68
C PRO A 474 16.37 -4.85 10.47
N GLU A 475 15.44 -5.02 9.54
CA GLU A 475 14.35 -4.09 9.24
C GLU A 475 13.46 -3.85 10.46
N ASP A 476 13.18 -4.89 11.26
CA ASP A 476 12.37 -4.78 12.48
C ASP A 476 13.05 -3.87 13.52
N TYR A 477 14.37 -3.95 13.66
CA TYR A 477 15.11 -3.09 14.61
C TYR A 477 15.09 -1.61 14.18
N LEU A 478 15.17 -1.34 12.88
CA LEU A 478 14.99 0.03 12.37
C LEU A 478 13.58 0.54 12.66
N ALA A 479 12.57 -0.31 12.48
CA ALA A 479 11.17 0.03 12.76
C ALA A 479 10.93 0.27 14.26
N ILE A 480 11.52 -0.53 15.14
CA ILE A 480 11.49 -0.33 16.60
C ILE A 480 12.04 1.05 16.95
N LYS A 481 13.22 1.42 16.43
CA LYS A 481 13.82 2.73 16.68
C LYS A 481 12.92 3.87 16.19
N LEU A 482 12.29 3.70 15.03
CA LEU A 482 11.33 4.66 14.49
C LEU A 482 10.09 4.80 15.39
N ALA A 483 9.54 3.68 15.86
CA ALA A 483 8.38 3.64 16.75
C ALA A 483 8.65 4.27 18.12
N ILE A 484 9.80 3.97 18.73
CA ILE A 484 10.19 4.60 20.01
C ILE A 484 10.38 6.11 19.82
N ARG A 485 11.06 6.53 18.75
CA ARG A 485 11.25 7.94 18.43
C ARG A 485 9.92 8.67 18.28
N TYR A 486 8.98 8.09 17.54
CA TYR A 486 7.63 8.64 17.36
C TYR A 486 6.86 8.69 18.68
N GLY A 487 6.90 7.63 19.48
CA GLY A 487 6.27 7.59 20.80
C GLY A 487 6.81 8.67 21.75
N VAL A 488 8.11 8.94 21.72
CA VAL A 488 8.74 10.02 22.50
C VAL A 488 8.35 11.39 21.96
N SER A 489 8.34 11.60 20.64
CA SER A 489 7.95 12.89 20.04
C SER A 489 6.50 13.25 20.32
N CYS A 490 5.61 12.26 20.34
CA CYS A 490 4.19 12.43 20.67
C CYS A 490 3.91 12.42 22.18
N HIS A 491 4.94 12.34 23.03
CA HIS A 491 4.82 12.25 24.49
C HIS A 491 3.98 11.06 25.00
N LEU A 492 3.95 9.96 24.23
CA LEU A 492 3.29 8.70 24.57
C LEU A 492 4.22 7.79 25.38
N LEU A 493 5.53 7.93 25.16
CA LEU A 493 6.58 7.23 25.89
C LEU A 493 7.51 8.22 26.59
N GLN A 494 8.13 7.75 27.67
CA GLN A 494 9.30 8.39 28.26
C GLN A 494 10.56 7.86 27.57
N GLU A 495 11.60 8.69 27.46
CA GLU A 495 12.91 8.26 26.98
C GLU A 495 13.48 7.21 27.95
N ASN A 496 13.43 5.94 27.57
CA ASN A 496 13.92 4.81 28.35
C ASN A 496 14.66 3.84 27.42
N LEU A 497 15.86 3.43 27.84
CA LEU A 497 16.73 2.50 27.12
C LEU A 497 16.08 1.12 26.95
N GLN A 498 15.21 0.71 27.89
CA GLN A 498 14.54 -0.61 27.84
C GLN A 498 13.35 -0.65 26.87
N SER A 499 12.88 0.50 26.36
CA SER A 499 11.69 0.53 25.51
C SER A 499 11.87 -0.22 24.19
N GLU A 500 13.08 -0.19 23.61
CA GLU A 500 13.41 -0.94 22.39
C GLU A 500 13.35 -2.45 22.64
N ASP A 501 13.98 -2.93 23.72
CA ASP A 501 13.99 -4.34 24.11
C ASP A 501 12.58 -4.85 24.43
N ASN A 502 11.79 -4.05 25.14
CA ASN A 502 10.41 -4.39 25.50
C ASN A 502 9.52 -4.55 24.24
N LEU A 503 9.67 -3.66 23.26
CA LEU A 503 8.94 -3.77 22.00
C LEU A 503 9.42 -4.98 21.18
N ALA A 504 10.73 -5.23 21.15
CA ALA A 504 11.30 -6.42 20.49
C ALA A 504 10.73 -7.73 21.07
N GLN A 505 10.68 -7.85 22.41
CA GLN A 505 10.10 -9.00 23.10
C GLN A 505 8.61 -9.18 22.78
N LEU A 506 7.85 -8.09 22.71
CA LEU A 506 6.43 -8.12 22.39
C LEU A 506 6.18 -8.58 20.94
N LEU A 507 7.03 -8.17 19.99
CA LEU A 507 6.97 -8.61 18.60
C LEU A 507 7.32 -10.11 18.46
N ILE A 508 8.35 -10.56 19.16
CA ILE A 508 8.69 -11.99 19.22
C ILE A 508 7.52 -12.80 19.78
N PHE A 509 6.89 -12.30 20.85
CA PHE A 509 5.70 -12.93 21.43
C PHE A 509 4.53 -13.01 20.43
N SER A 510 4.24 -11.92 19.70
CA SER A 510 3.15 -11.92 18.71
C SER A 510 3.41 -12.88 17.55
N GLN A 511 4.67 -12.98 17.09
CA GLN A 511 5.07 -13.97 16.08
C GLN A 511 4.86 -15.41 16.57
N GLY A 512 5.15 -15.66 17.86
CA GLY A 512 4.92 -16.95 18.51
C GLY A 512 3.45 -17.36 18.57
N ILE A 513 2.53 -16.41 18.79
CA ILE A 513 1.07 -16.69 18.81
C ILE A 513 0.59 -17.27 17.48
N PHE A 514 1.05 -16.71 16.36
CA PHE A 514 0.50 -17.02 15.03
C PHE A 514 1.28 -18.07 14.25
N LYS A 515 2.35 -18.64 14.84
CA LYS A 515 3.26 -19.61 14.20
C LYS A 515 3.50 -19.25 12.74
N LYS A 516 4.00 -18.03 12.49
CA LYS A 516 4.40 -17.62 11.15
C LYS A 516 5.22 -18.78 10.56
N LYS A 517 4.77 -19.35 9.43
CA LYS A 517 5.65 -20.20 8.60
C LYS A 517 6.97 -19.47 8.51
N ASN A 518 8.09 -20.15 8.78
CA ASN A 518 9.43 -19.56 8.77
C ASN A 518 9.58 -18.67 7.53
N ASN A 519 9.39 -17.37 7.72
CA ASN A 519 9.49 -16.43 6.62
C ASN A 519 10.98 -16.32 6.34
N ILE A 520 11.38 -16.68 5.12
CA ILE A 520 12.77 -16.62 4.69
C ILE A 520 13.20 -15.15 4.50
N ALA A 521 12.24 -14.23 4.35
CA ALA A 521 12.46 -12.81 4.12
C ALA A 521 11.46 -11.92 4.89
N PHE A 522 11.84 -10.66 5.06
CA PHE A 522 11.00 -9.61 5.65
C PHE A 522 9.70 -9.41 4.83
N ASN A 523 8.55 -9.37 5.52
CA ASN A 523 7.21 -9.22 4.90
C ASN A 523 6.40 -8.08 5.55
N GLY A 524 7.11 -7.07 6.05
CA GLY A 524 6.53 -5.91 6.74
C GLY A 524 6.56 -6.03 8.25
N PHE A 525 6.65 -4.87 8.89
CA PHE A 525 6.71 -4.72 10.33
C PHE A 525 5.30 -4.79 10.95
N ASP A 526 5.20 -5.24 12.21
CA ASP A 526 3.92 -5.30 12.90
C ASP A 526 3.56 -3.97 13.56
N TRP A 527 3.11 -3.02 12.74
CA TRP A 527 2.70 -1.68 13.15
C TRP A 527 1.54 -1.67 14.16
N PHE A 528 0.70 -2.71 14.14
CA PHE A 528 -0.40 -2.83 15.10
C PHE A 528 0.11 -3.10 16.51
N ILE A 529 1.08 -4.01 16.67
CA ILE A 529 1.74 -4.26 17.95
C ILE A 529 2.47 -3.00 18.45
N ALA A 530 3.18 -2.29 17.58
CA ALA A 530 3.81 -1.03 17.95
C ALA A 530 2.76 0.01 18.41
N THR A 531 1.60 0.08 17.76
CA THR A 531 0.49 0.96 18.16
C THR A 531 -0.05 0.59 19.56
N LEU A 532 -0.26 -0.70 19.85
CA LEU A 532 -0.68 -1.14 21.18
C LEU A 532 0.38 -0.84 22.25
N PHE A 533 1.65 -0.99 21.92
CA PHE A 533 2.76 -0.64 22.80
C PHE A 533 2.75 0.84 23.18
N LEU A 534 2.55 1.73 22.21
CA LEU A 534 2.40 3.18 22.46
C LEU A 534 1.16 3.49 23.29
N LEU A 535 0.02 2.85 23.00
CA LEU A 535 -1.22 3.02 23.78
C LEU A 535 -1.04 2.60 25.25
N CYS A 536 -0.27 1.54 25.49
CA CYS A 536 0.04 1.04 26.84
C CYS A 536 1.15 1.82 27.54
N GLY A 537 1.71 2.86 26.92
CA GLY A 537 2.82 3.62 27.49
C GLY A 537 4.09 2.80 27.69
N GLY A 538 4.29 1.77 26.85
CA GLY A 538 5.44 0.87 26.90
C GLY A 538 5.38 -0.24 27.94
N ASN A 539 4.24 -0.42 28.62
CA ASN A 539 4.05 -1.50 29.59
C ASN A 539 3.70 -2.83 28.88
N VAL A 540 4.62 -3.79 28.92
CA VAL A 540 4.51 -5.09 28.23
C VAL A 540 3.37 -5.95 28.76
N GLU A 541 3.18 -6.04 30.08
CA GLU A 541 2.10 -6.82 30.71
C GLU A 541 0.72 -6.32 30.26
N ARG A 542 0.56 -5.00 30.21
CA ARG A 542 -0.67 -4.38 29.71
C ARG A 542 -0.90 -4.68 28.23
N CYS A 543 0.18 -4.68 27.42
CA CYS A 543 0.09 -5.05 26.00
C CYS A 543 -0.43 -6.47 25.81
N HIS A 544 0.05 -7.44 26.61
CA HIS A 544 -0.45 -8.82 26.55
C HIS A 544 -1.95 -8.89 26.79
N SER A 545 -2.45 -8.25 27.85
CA SER A 545 -3.89 -8.21 28.13
C SER A 545 -4.68 -7.53 26.99
N CYS A 546 -4.14 -6.47 26.39
CA CYS A 546 -4.79 -5.78 25.28
C CYS A 546 -4.82 -6.62 24.01
N ILE A 547 -3.78 -7.42 23.73
CA ILE A 547 -3.76 -8.34 22.58
C ILE A 547 -4.87 -9.39 22.73
N GLU A 548 -5.04 -9.99 23.92
CA GLU A 548 -6.11 -10.95 24.17
C GLU A 548 -7.50 -10.33 23.98
N ASN A 549 -7.70 -9.12 24.48
CA ASN A 549 -8.96 -8.40 24.31
C ASN A 549 -9.20 -8.01 22.84
N ALA A 550 -8.16 -7.58 22.12
CA ALA A 550 -8.25 -7.26 20.70
C ALA A 550 -8.66 -8.48 19.88
N LEU A 551 -8.06 -9.66 20.10
CA LEU A 551 -8.41 -10.89 19.38
C LEU A 551 -9.91 -11.27 19.48
N SER A 552 -10.65 -10.74 20.47
CA SER A 552 -12.09 -10.95 20.57
C SER A 552 -12.94 -10.10 19.60
N LEU A 553 -12.36 -9.07 18.99
CA LEU A 553 -13.08 -8.10 18.17
C LEU A 553 -13.16 -8.55 16.70
N PRO A 554 -14.35 -8.44 16.06
CA PRO A 554 -14.54 -8.87 14.68
C PRO A 554 -13.80 -8.02 13.64
N VAL A 555 -13.38 -6.80 14.00
CA VAL A 555 -12.68 -5.88 13.10
C VAL A 555 -11.19 -6.20 12.96
N ILE A 556 -10.60 -6.93 13.90
CA ILE A 556 -9.15 -7.09 13.99
C ILE A 556 -8.52 -7.81 12.80
N PRO A 557 -9.14 -8.82 12.16
CA PRO A 557 -8.61 -9.38 10.92
C PRO A 557 -8.46 -8.38 9.77
N PHE A 558 -9.15 -7.24 9.81
CA PHE A 558 -9.02 -6.18 8.80
C PHE A 558 -7.97 -5.12 9.16
N ILE A 559 -7.73 -4.92 10.47
CA ILE A 559 -6.78 -3.92 11.00
C ILE A 559 -5.38 -4.53 11.18
N TRP A 560 -5.30 -5.75 11.69
CA TRP A 560 -4.06 -6.42 12.04
C TRP A 560 -3.60 -7.36 10.93
N ARG A 561 -2.76 -6.85 10.03
CA ARG A 561 -2.23 -7.59 8.86
C ARG A 561 -1.59 -8.93 9.22
N THR A 562 -0.78 -8.98 10.28
CA THR A 562 -0.10 -10.22 10.70
C THR A 562 -1.10 -11.33 10.99
N LEU A 563 -2.16 -11.02 11.74
CA LEU A 563 -3.26 -11.96 12.00
C LEU A 563 -3.95 -12.39 10.70
N ALA A 564 -4.26 -11.42 9.83
CA ALA A 564 -4.94 -11.68 8.55
C ALA A 564 -4.14 -12.62 7.64
N SER A 565 -2.80 -12.52 7.67
CA SER A 565 -1.90 -13.36 6.87
C SER A 565 -1.74 -14.78 7.42
N ALA A 566 -1.92 -14.97 8.72
CA ALA A 566 -1.82 -16.28 9.37
C ALA A 566 -3.07 -17.14 9.17
N HIS A 567 -4.21 -16.51 8.85
CA HIS A 567 -5.49 -17.19 8.71
C HIS A 567 -5.95 -17.25 7.26
N ASP A 568 -6.06 -18.46 6.70
CA ASP A 568 -6.38 -18.65 5.28
C ASP A 568 -7.79 -18.12 4.91
N ARG A 569 -8.73 -18.18 5.86
CA ARG A 569 -10.12 -17.69 5.67
C ARG A 569 -10.24 -16.16 5.58
N SER A 570 -9.27 -15.39 6.09
CA SER A 570 -9.29 -13.93 5.97
C SER A 570 -8.93 -13.43 4.57
N SER A 571 -8.35 -14.29 3.71
CA SER A 571 -8.02 -13.94 2.33
C SER A 571 -9.26 -13.52 1.54
N GLN A 572 -10.31 -14.36 1.51
CA GLN A 572 -11.57 -14.06 0.81
C GLN A 572 -12.25 -12.80 1.36
N GLN A 573 -12.32 -12.65 2.68
CA GLN A 573 -12.93 -11.48 3.33
C GLN A 573 -12.20 -10.19 2.98
N THR A 574 -10.88 -10.25 2.86
CA THR A 574 -10.03 -9.12 2.45
C THR A 574 -10.30 -8.70 1.01
N PHE A 575 -10.43 -9.64 0.07
CA PHE A 575 -10.79 -9.31 -1.32
C PHE A 575 -12.21 -8.77 -1.45
N MET A 576 -13.18 -9.33 -0.71
CA MET A 576 -14.54 -8.79 -0.67
C MET A 576 -14.56 -7.37 -0.10
N PHE A 577 -13.82 -7.12 0.98
CA PHE A 577 -13.66 -5.78 1.55
C PHE A 577 -13.13 -4.80 0.49
N GLY A 578 -12.06 -5.18 -0.22
CA GLY A 578 -11.51 -4.34 -1.29
C GLY A 578 -12.48 -4.06 -2.42
N HIS A 579 -13.22 -5.08 -2.87
CA HIS A 579 -14.20 -4.91 -3.93
C HIS A 579 -15.35 -3.98 -3.51
N LEU A 580 -15.87 -4.13 -2.29
CA LEU A 580 -16.91 -3.25 -1.75
C LEU A 580 -16.42 -1.82 -1.58
N LEU A 581 -15.16 -1.63 -1.18
CA LEU A 581 -14.57 -0.31 -1.06
C LEU A 581 -14.50 0.40 -2.42
N GLU A 582 -13.96 -0.25 -3.45
CA GLU A 582 -13.88 0.34 -4.79
C GLU A 582 -15.27 0.66 -5.35
N LEU A 583 -16.25 -0.20 -5.08
CA LEU A 583 -17.63 0.03 -5.46
C LEU A 583 -18.24 1.24 -4.73
N LEU A 584 -18.09 1.30 -3.41
CA LEU A 584 -18.62 2.41 -2.62
C LEU A 584 -18.02 3.74 -3.07
N VAL A 585 -16.72 3.77 -3.38
CA VAL A 585 -16.06 4.96 -3.95
C VAL A 585 -16.63 5.30 -5.32
N LYS A 586 -16.86 4.32 -6.19
CA LYS A 586 -17.47 4.55 -7.50
C LYS A 586 -18.88 5.16 -7.41
N ILE A 587 -19.67 4.73 -6.43
CA ILE A 587 -21.04 5.21 -6.22
C ILE A 587 -21.06 6.59 -5.54
N GLU A 588 -20.35 6.75 -4.42
CA GLU A 588 -20.43 7.93 -3.56
C GLU A 588 -19.51 9.07 -4.04
N LEU A 589 -18.38 8.74 -4.67
CA LEU A 589 -17.33 9.69 -5.07
C LEU A 589 -16.89 9.46 -6.54
N PRO A 590 -17.79 9.54 -7.53
CA PRO A 590 -17.50 9.18 -8.92
C PRO A 590 -16.39 10.02 -9.57
N LEU A 591 -16.23 11.28 -9.15
CA LEU A 591 -15.14 12.15 -9.62
C LEU A 591 -13.79 11.68 -9.08
N ALA A 592 -13.69 11.39 -7.78
CA ALA A 592 -12.47 10.86 -7.18
C ALA A 592 -12.14 9.48 -7.75
N PHE A 593 -13.15 8.63 -7.94
CA PHE A 593 -12.98 7.33 -8.62
C PHE A 593 -12.41 7.50 -10.03
N SER A 594 -12.95 8.42 -10.82
CA SER A 594 -12.46 8.67 -12.18
C SER A 594 -11.02 9.19 -12.18
N ALA A 595 -10.66 10.08 -11.24
CA ALA A 595 -9.29 10.55 -11.07
C ALA A 595 -8.31 9.40 -10.76
N LEU A 596 -8.69 8.51 -9.84
CA LEU A 596 -7.90 7.32 -9.51
C LEU A 596 -7.77 6.36 -10.71
N GLN A 597 -8.85 6.17 -11.47
CA GLN A 597 -8.81 5.37 -12.70
C GLN A 597 -7.90 5.98 -13.76
N LEU A 598 -7.85 7.31 -13.91
CA LEU A 598 -6.90 7.99 -14.82
C LEU A 598 -5.45 7.84 -14.35
N ALA A 599 -5.21 7.83 -13.04
CA ALA A 599 -3.88 7.56 -12.48
C ALA A 599 -3.46 6.08 -12.63
N GLY A 600 -4.43 5.17 -12.72
CA GLY A 600 -4.21 3.72 -12.67
C GLY A 600 -4.01 3.22 -11.24
N ALA A 601 -4.62 3.91 -10.27
CA ALA A 601 -4.49 3.66 -8.85
C ALA A 601 -5.67 2.85 -8.30
N SER A 602 -5.37 1.76 -7.58
CA SER A 602 -6.37 1.04 -6.77
C SER A 602 -6.48 1.67 -5.39
N TRP A 603 -7.62 2.31 -5.11
CA TRP A 603 -7.91 2.85 -3.77
C TRP A 603 -7.86 1.76 -2.69
N TRP A 604 -8.30 0.56 -3.05
CA TRP A 604 -8.22 -0.58 -2.16
C TRP A 604 -6.79 -0.89 -1.72
N LEU A 605 -5.84 -0.95 -2.65
CA LEU A 605 -4.44 -1.25 -2.31
C LEU A 605 -3.81 -0.15 -1.43
N ILE A 606 -4.11 1.12 -1.71
CA ILE A 606 -3.67 2.25 -0.91
C ILE A 606 -4.20 2.14 0.53
N CYS A 607 -5.52 1.96 0.69
CA CYS A 607 -6.12 1.77 2.02
C CYS A 607 -5.63 0.51 2.71
N LYS A 608 -5.41 -0.60 1.98
CA LYS A 608 -4.85 -1.83 2.52
C LYS A 608 -3.45 -1.60 3.09
N GLN A 609 -2.61 -0.85 2.39
CA GLN A 609 -1.28 -0.46 2.87
C GLN A 609 -1.38 0.43 4.11
N TRP A 610 -2.18 1.50 4.06
CA TRP A 610 -2.30 2.43 5.19
C TRP A 610 -2.87 1.77 6.45
N MET A 611 -3.88 0.92 6.32
CA MET A 611 -4.42 0.14 7.43
C MET A 611 -3.38 -0.82 8.01
N ALA A 612 -2.60 -1.51 7.16
CA ALA A 612 -1.51 -2.38 7.61
C ALA A 612 -0.43 -1.61 8.40
N GLN A 613 -0.25 -0.33 8.10
CA GLN A 613 0.68 0.60 8.78
C GLN A 613 -0.01 1.43 9.87
N CYS A 614 -1.24 1.06 10.26
CA CYS A 614 -2.06 1.77 11.26
C CYS A 614 -2.17 3.28 11.01
N PHE A 615 -2.07 3.71 9.75
CA PHE A 615 -2.04 5.10 9.30
C PHE A 615 -0.92 5.98 9.87
N TRP A 616 0.17 5.40 10.37
CA TRP A 616 1.29 6.13 10.98
C TRP A 616 1.92 7.18 10.05
N ASN A 617 1.85 6.98 8.74
CA ASN A 617 2.40 7.88 7.74
C ASN A 617 1.38 8.88 7.16
N VAL A 618 0.13 8.87 7.65
CA VAL A 618 -1.02 9.51 7.00
C VAL A 618 -1.83 10.36 7.98
N LEU A 619 -2.07 9.87 9.18
CA LEU A 619 -2.96 10.49 10.18
C LEU A 619 -2.18 10.92 11.42
N ASP A 620 -2.66 11.98 12.07
CA ASP A 620 -2.15 12.37 13.38
C ASP A 620 -2.54 11.30 14.42
N TRP A 621 -1.78 11.16 15.51
CA TRP A 621 -2.01 10.17 16.55
C TRP A 621 -3.44 10.19 17.12
N SER A 622 -4.01 11.39 17.30
CA SER A 622 -5.39 11.51 17.79
C SER A 622 -6.40 10.95 16.80
N GLN A 623 -6.17 11.11 15.50
CA GLN A 623 -7.00 10.55 14.43
C GLN A 623 -6.85 9.02 14.35
N ILE A 624 -5.64 8.48 14.54
CA ILE A 624 -5.40 7.03 14.68
C ILE A 624 -6.22 6.48 15.86
N CYS A 625 -6.23 7.18 17.01
CA CYS A 625 -7.05 6.77 18.16
C CYS A 625 -8.56 6.79 17.83
N HIS A 626 -9.05 7.80 17.09
CA HIS A 626 -10.45 7.83 16.63
C HIS A 626 -10.78 6.68 15.68
N TRP A 627 -9.89 6.34 14.75
CA TRP A 627 -10.04 5.20 13.84
C TRP A 627 -10.19 3.89 14.61
N LEU A 628 -9.33 3.66 15.62
CA LEU A 628 -9.43 2.50 16.49
C LEU A 628 -10.74 2.48 17.30
N VAL A 629 -11.18 3.62 17.85
CA VAL A 629 -12.48 3.71 18.55
C VAL A 629 -13.65 3.34 17.62
N ILE A 630 -13.61 3.79 16.36
CA ILE A 630 -14.62 3.42 15.36
C ILE A 630 -14.60 1.92 15.12
N GLY A 631 -13.41 1.30 15.01
CA GLY A 631 -13.26 -0.14 14.85
C GLY A 631 -13.75 -0.95 16.06
N ILE A 632 -13.49 -0.48 17.28
CA ILE A 632 -13.88 -1.17 18.52
C ILE A 632 -15.41 -1.09 18.73
N LEU A 633 -16.02 0.07 18.47
CA LEU A 633 -17.45 0.29 18.77
C LEU A 633 -18.41 -0.24 17.69
N ASN A 634 -17.95 -0.42 16.46
CA ASN A 634 -18.82 -0.70 15.32
C ASN A 634 -18.47 -2.04 14.65
N GLN A 635 -19.29 -2.40 13.66
CA GLN A 635 -19.03 -3.55 12.82
C GLN A 635 -17.87 -3.27 11.85
N PRO A 636 -17.24 -4.33 11.27
CA PRO A 636 -16.07 -4.16 10.39
C PRO A 636 -16.33 -3.33 9.13
N ASP A 637 -17.58 -3.25 8.67
CA ASP A 637 -18.02 -2.41 7.54
C ASP A 637 -17.75 -0.91 7.77
N TYR A 638 -17.68 -0.44 9.01
CA TYR A 638 -17.31 0.95 9.30
C TYR A 638 -15.88 1.30 8.86
N MET A 639 -14.99 0.32 8.72
CA MET A 639 -13.67 0.55 8.13
C MET A 639 -13.78 0.95 6.65
N LEU A 640 -14.78 0.43 5.92
CA LEU A 640 -15.07 0.86 4.54
C LEU A 640 -15.46 2.34 4.52
N TYR A 641 -16.43 2.71 5.37
CA TYR A 641 -16.90 4.10 5.44
C TYR A 641 -15.79 5.07 5.86
N PHE A 642 -14.90 4.65 6.75
CA PHE A 642 -13.73 5.44 7.11
C PHE A 642 -12.81 5.68 5.90
N CYS A 643 -12.49 4.63 5.14
CA CYS A 643 -11.68 4.75 3.93
C CYS A 643 -12.34 5.63 2.86
N VAL A 644 -13.66 5.52 2.67
CA VAL A 644 -14.41 6.40 1.76
C VAL A 644 -14.39 7.85 2.24
N SER A 645 -14.54 8.09 3.55
CA SER A 645 -14.49 9.44 4.11
C SER A 645 -13.12 10.09 3.96
N LEU A 646 -12.04 9.30 4.02
CA LEU A 646 -10.68 9.77 3.83
C LEU A 646 -10.50 10.25 2.39
N LEU A 647 -10.95 9.44 1.41
CA LEU A 647 -10.93 9.86 0.01
C LEU A 647 -11.78 11.11 -0.25
N ARG A 648 -12.95 11.20 0.37
CA ARG A 648 -13.82 12.39 0.26
C ARG A 648 -13.11 13.65 0.76
N HIS A 649 -12.33 13.54 1.82
CA HIS A 649 -11.54 14.65 2.35
C HIS A 649 -10.42 15.06 1.38
N MET A 650 -9.73 14.09 0.78
CA MET A 650 -8.63 14.32 -0.17
C MET A 650 -9.10 14.72 -1.58
N GLN A 651 -10.38 14.49 -1.92
CA GLN A 651 -10.92 14.70 -3.27
C GLN A 651 -10.56 16.06 -3.90
N PRO A 652 -10.65 17.22 -3.20
CA PRO A 652 -10.29 18.50 -3.81
C PRO A 652 -8.83 18.56 -4.27
N GLN A 653 -7.91 18.04 -3.44
CA GLN A 653 -6.48 18.02 -3.72
C GLN A 653 -6.16 17.03 -4.85
N ILE A 654 -6.78 15.85 -4.85
CA ILE A 654 -6.60 14.86 -5.92
C ILE A 654 -7.07 15.42 -7.27
N LEU A 655 -8.20 16.11 -7.31
CA LEU A 655 -8.71 16.69 -8.56
C LEU A 655 -7.81 17.81 -9.10
N GLN A 656 -7.19 18.60 -8.22
CA GLN A 656 -6.15 19.56 -8.60
C GLN A 656 -4.88 18.85 -9.08
N ALA A 657 -4.48 17.76 -8.42
CA ALA A 657 -3.33 16.97 -8.84
C ALA A 657 -3.47 16.38 -10.26
N VAL A 658 -4.70 16.03 -10.66
CA VAL A 658 -5.00 15.57 -12.03
C VAL A 658 -4.75 16.66 -13.06
N THR A 659 -5.07 17.92 -12.75
CA THR A 659 -4.80 19.04 -13.68
C THR A 659 -3.31 19.33 -13.80
N ASP A 660 -2.59 19.14 -12.70
CA ASP A 660 -1.17 19.48 -12.59
C ASP A 660 -0.26 18.33 -13.05
N GLY A 661 -0.81 17.13 -13.25
CA GLY A 661 -0.08 15.93 -13.70
C GLY A 661 0.57 15.12 -12.58
N ASN A 662 0.43 15.54 -11.31
CA ASN A 662 1.14 14.98 -10.15
C ASN A 662 0.20 14.18 -9.22
N THR A 663 -0.70 13.39 -9.80
CA THR A 663 -1.77 12.69 -9.05
C THR A 663 -1.25 11.82 -7.91
N TRP A 664 -0.21 11.03 -8.16
CA TRP A 664 0.33 10.11 -7.17
C TRP A 664 1.03 10.80 -6.00
N GLU A 665 1.68 11.96 -6.22
CA GLU A 665 2.32 12.73 -5.15
C GLU A 665 1.33 13.31 -4.15
N GLN A 666 0.09 13.57 -4.58
CA GLN A 666 -0.97 14.06 -3.70
C GLN A 666 -1.77 12.92 -3.06
N ILE A 667 -1.68 11.72 -3.61
CA ILE A 667 -2.36 10.53 -3.09
C ILE A 667 -1.54 9.85 -1.99
N MET A 668 -0.21 9.76 -2.16
CA MET A 668 0.73 9.05 -1.28
C MET A 668 1.40 9.99 -0.30
#